data_AF-A0A371QIY7-F1
#
_entry.id   AF-A0A371QIY7-F1
#
_cell.length_a   1.000
_cell.length_b   1.000
_cell.length_c   1.000
_cell.angle_alpha   90.00
_cell.angle_beta   90.00
_cell.angle_gamma   90.00
#
_symmetry.space_group_name_H-M   'P 1'
#
loop_
_entity.id
_entity.type
_entity.pdbx_description
1 polymer ?
#
loop_
_entity_poly.entity_id
_entity_poly.type
_entity_poly.pdbx_seq_one_letter_code
_entity_poly.pdbx_strand_id
1 'polypeptide(L)'
;MTNAKHVFTKSGLLLLSIILLFQACGEEPEHITEVDFDNVEFAHFVEREFPFITTSMMMRHEEEWFIENNIAARCIALILGEESYACFDTDMLRWAAAWTGDFVPMEGVSHRSYPDYLGRNDVMVELPGTPKLVTGQYPGWNAGEPLFDDPRQPAPHPDEPSWGAMPQEMGRWNGIYVTDEGPVLSYSIGQTEILEYPGSIESDGETVFTRTFRIEAPQEPLSLKSGEFSDITEVESIENRLTITHQNENDQTVFALTGTTENAELNLIDERYAVVQIPASGETVEFTLLTSRGNNGTADRVNQAGESDFTLPNYNEGGSNLWPDDVYTRGKTAPDTSAYVVDEFTLPIPNPWNRNVRVVDIDFFDDGRAAIVTFEGDVWIVDGISRDLQSVKWNRFASGLYETQSIEIVDGEIYTYGKDGIVRLHDLNGNGSADYYENFSNLMAQSIETREWASDFVAKPGGGFYVAKGAALDMGPRALTAPVERGIRAGSQHSGVILEISEDGRNANVIASGFRGPYLGIHPETGFLTASDQEGHHVPSTPILTINETDFFGVNATAHRDEIPEITPPLLWIPHNVDRSGISQTWITSDQMGPLSGDLVHMSYGRPGLFRVLIDSTDSGAQGGVTVIPGHYPVPTMKGRVHPSDGQLYVGGFTLWGTNSDGMTGLLRLRYTGQPSYIPESFSVREEGIFLRFDQELDEEAVADISGYRAERWNYLRTEQYGSGHYQLDGSPGQELLPVFSAHLSDDRKGIFLAIPTIEVAEQMQLTYRLKASDGHEFEDDFWFSVHHVEPADFESKGFSGIEKDELFTDASAWEALDDSGEPVTAERGKVLFERSGCMGCHTVDGSTGTGVGPTMKGLIGKEREFQDGTSTVADVEYIRQTILHPNEQILEGYDEGMPSFLGILSDDEIDSIVLYIQSLDE
;
A
#
# COMPACT_ATOMS: atom_id res chain seq x y z
N MET A 1 45.86 -6.18 -74.79
CA MET A 1 46.60 -5.74 -73.59
C MET A 1 45.60 -5.00 -72.69
N THR A 2 44.67 -5.69 -72.03
CA THR A 2 44.75 -6.24 -70.65
C THR A 2 45.04 -5.21 -69.55
N ASN A 3 44.06 -5.11 -68.63
CA ASN A 3 44.08 -4.57 -67.26
C ASN A 3 44.19 -3.06 -67.03
N ALA A 4 43.03 -2.39 -66.87
CA ALA A 4 42.80 -1.29 -65.93
C ALA A 4 41.32 -0.81 -65.95
N LYS A 5 40.38 -1.65 -65.51
CA LYS A 5 38.98 -1.23 -65.25
C LYS A 5 38.37 -2.06 -64.12
N HIS A 6 38.88 -1.94 -62.90
CA HIS A 6 38.21 -2.40 -61.67
C HIS A 6 38.93 -1.88 -60.42
N VAL A 7 38.86 -0.57 -60.16
CA VAL A 7 39.23 -0.03 -58.82
C VAL A 7 38.32 1.13 -58.37
N PHE A 8 37.69 1.91 -59.25
CA PHE A 8 37.04 3.16 -58.84
C PHE A 8 35.54 3.12 -58.46
N THR A 9 34.88 1.96 -58.43
CA THR A 9 33.45 1.87 -58.07
C THR A 9 33.16 1.20 -56.73
N LYS A 10 34.17 0.63 -56.04
CA LYS A 10 33.99 0.05 -54.70
C LYS A 10 34.29 1.02 -53.56
N SER A 11 35.13 2.03 -53.76
CA SER A 11 35.43 3.03 -52.71
C SER A 11 34.31 4.06 -52.54
N GLY A 12 33.57 4.40 -53.60
CA GLY A 12 32.44 5.32 -53.53
C GLY A 12 31.20 4.73 -52.86
N LEU A 13 30.92 3.43 -53.10
CA LEU A 13 29.83 2.74 -52.40
C LEU A 13 30.18 2.46 -50.93
N LEU A 14 31.43 2.12 -50.60
CA LEU A 14 31.84 1.92 -49.20
C LEU A 14 31.83 3.23 -48.41
N LEU A 15 32.20 4.36 -49.03
CA LEU A 15 32.12 5.68 -48.37
C LEU A 15 30.67 6.15 -48.22
N LEU A 16 29.78 5.90 -49.20
CA LEU A 16 28.34 6.18 -49.05
C LEU A 16 27.68 5.25 -48.02
N SER A 17 28.12 3.99 -47.92
CA SER A 17 27.64 3.03 -46.90
C SER A 17 28.09 3.45 -45.51
N ILE A 18 29.34 3.94 -45.37
CA ILE A 18 29.87 4.45 -44.09
C ILE A 18 29.21 5.79 -43.72
N ILE A 19 28.91 6.67 -44.69
CA ILE A 19 28.20 7.93 -44.43
C ILE A 19 26.71 7.69 -44.13
N LEU A 20 26.07 6.67 -44.71
CA LEU A 20 24.72 6.24 -44.35
C LEU A 20 24.69 5.46 -43.01
N LEU A 21 25.77 4.80 -42.62
CA LEU A 21 25.94 4.21 -41.27
C LEU A 21 26.18 5.28 -40.20
N PHE A 22 26.85 6.40 -40.53
CA PHE A 22 27.00 7.54 -39.62
C PHE A 22 25.79 8.49 -39.59
N GLN A 23 24.86 8.40 -40.55
CA GLN A 23 23.54 9.06 -40.47
C GLN A 23 22.46 8.16 -39.85
N ALA A 24 22.79 6.92 -39.51
CA ALA A 24 21.95 6.00 -38.73
C ALA A 24 22.43 5.82 -37.29
N CYS A 25 23.39 6.63 -36.83
CA CYS A 25 23.47 6.98 -35.41
C CYS A 25 22.32 7.97 -35.18
N GLY A 26 21.18 7.48 -34.71
CA GLY A 26 20.15 8.36 -34.15
C GLY A 26 20.78 9.30 -33.13
N GLU A 27 20.23 10.51 -33.00
CA GLU A 27 20.57 11.36 -31.86
C GLU A 27 20.37 10.53 -30.58
N GLU A 28 21.34 10.59 -29.65
CA GLU A 28 21.15 9.97 -28.34
C GLU A 28 19.86 10.53 -27.73
N PRO A 29 18.99 9.68 -27.16
CA PRO A 29 17.75 10.16 -26.56
C PRO A 29 18.07 11.17 -25.46
N GLU A 30 17.23 12.19 -25.33
CA GLU A 30 17.36 13.18 -24.26
C GLU A 30 17.08 12.50 -22.91
N HIS A 31 18.02 12.60 -21.96
CA HIS A 31 17.88 12.05 -20.62
C HIS A 31 17.41 13.11 -19.63
N ILE A 32 16.37 12.77 -18.87
CA ILE A 32 15.99 13.52 -17.67
C ILE A 32 17.03 13.22 -16.58
N THR A 33 17.64 14.27 -16.03
CA THR A 33 18.68 14.15 -14.99
C THR A 33 18.21 14.62 -13.61
N GLU A 34 17.15 15.42 -13.57
CA GLU A 34 16.54 15.95 -12.35
C GLU A 34 15.03 16.17 -12.57
N VAL A 35 14.26 16.12 -11.48
CA VAL A 35 12.81 16.37 -11.48
C VAL A 35 12.56 17.67 -10.74
N ASP A 36 11.86 18.60 -11.40
CA ASP A 36 11.43 19.87 -10.81
C ASP A 36 9.92 19.84 -10.56
N PHE A 37 9.53 19.33 -9.39
CA PHE A 37 8.12 19.19 -9.02
C PHE A 37 7.37 20.53 -8.94
N ASP A 38 8.07 21.66 -8.77
CA ASP A 38 7.43 22.99 -8.65
C ASP A 38 6.93 23.51 -10.01
N ASN A 39 7.50 23.01 -11.11
CA ASN A 39 7.21 23.50 -12.47
C ASN A 39 6.55 22.44 -13.37
N VAL A 40 6.22 21.27 -12.83
CA VAL A 40 5.53 20.20 -13.57
C VAL A 40 4.01 20.33 -13.38
N GLU A 41 3.29 20.42 -14.49
CA GLU A 41 1.83 20.31 -14.50
C GLU A 41 1.44 18.86 -14.84
N PHE A 42 0.78 18.18 -13.90
CA PHE A 42 0.26 16.83 -14.13
C PHE A 42 -1.10 16.87 -14.84
N ALA A 43 -1.34 15.89 -15.70
CA ALA A 43 -2.65 15.66 -16.30
C ALA A 43 -3.68 15.27 -15.23
N HIS A 44 -4.97 15.40 -15.57
CA HIS A 44 -6.03 14.81 -14.77
C HIS A 44 -5.79 13.32 -14.58
N PHE A 45 -6.09 12.81 -13.39
CA PHE A 45 -5.92 11.39 -13.07
C PHE A 45 -6.65 10.49 -14.08
N VAL A 46 -7.91 10.82 -14.37
CA VAL A 46 -8.67 10.10 -15.39
C VAL A 46 -8.07 10.38 -16.77
N GLU A 47 -7.51 9.33 -17.38
CA GLU A 47 -7.23 9.30 -18.82
C GLU A 47 -8.54 9.13 -19.58
N ARG A 48 -8.89 10.07 -20.47
CA ARG A 48 -10.11 9.92 -21.27
C ARG A 48 -9.93 8.92 -22.41
N GLU A 49 -8.69 8.68 -22.80
CA GLU A 49 -8.27 7.78 -23.85
C GLU A 49 -8.16 6.32 -23.36
N PHE A 50 -8.09 6.09 -22.04
CA PHE A 50 -8.11 4.76 -21.46
C PHE A 50 -9.54 4.38 -21.07
N PRO A 51 -10.04 3.18 -21.41
CA PRO A 51 -11.49 2.90 -21.43
C PRO A 51 -12.15 2.77 -20.05
N PHE A 52 -11.39 2.67 -18.96
CA PHE A 52 -11.95 2.51 -17.63
C PHE A 52 -11.01 2.99 -16.52
N ILE A 53 -11.57 3.15 -15.33
CA ILE A 53 -10.80 3.17 -14.08
C ILE A 53 -11.48 2.27 -13.07
N THR A 54 -10.73 1.76 -12.11
CA THR A 54 -11.29 1.05 -10.97
C THR A 54 -11.34 1.98 -9.76
N THR A 55 -12.45 1.94 -9.02
CA THR A 55 -12.68 2.74 -7.81
C THR A 55 -13.74 2.08 -6.93
N SER A 56 -13.95 2.58 -5.71
CA SER A 56 -15.23 2.39 -5.01
C SER A 56 -16.20 3.50 -5.40
N MET A 57 -17.51 3.22 -5.38
CA MET A 57 -18.53 4.22 -5.69
C MET A 57 -19.79 4.02 -4.84
N MET A 58 -20.27 5.12 -4.29
CA MET A 58 -21.61 5.23 -3.71
C MET A 58 -22.59 5.70 -4.79
N MET A 59 -23.60 4.89 -5.05
CA MET A 59 -24.67 5.30 -5.94
C MET A 59 -25.67 6.11 -5.12
N ARG A 60 -25.53 7.43 -5.18
CA ARG A 60 -26.46 8.40 -4.57
C ARG A 60 -26.84 9.43 -5.62
N HIS A 61 -28.10 9.81 -5.63
CA HIS A 61 -28.62 10.86 -6.50
C HIS A 61 -29.93 11.42 -5.91
N GLU A 62 -30.26 12.68 -6.22
CA GLU A 62 -31.43 13.39 -5.65
C GLU A 62 -32.79 12.95 -6.26
N GLU A 63 -32.76 12.08 -7.27
CA GLU A 63 -33.97 11.66 -7.99
C GLU A 63 -34.80 10.70 -7.13
N GLU A 64 -36.11 10.95 -6.99
CA GLU A 64 -36.99 10.17 -6.09
C GLU A 64 -37.08 8.68 -6.45
N TRP A 65 -36.83 8.32 -7.72
CA TRP A 65 -36.85 6.94 -8.19
C TRP A 65 -35.52 6.19 -7.95
N PHE A 66 -34.49 6.89 -7.50
CA PHE A 66 -33.16 6.32 -7.30
C PHE A 66 -33.14 5.37 -6.09
N ILE A 67 -32.39 4.27 -6.20
CA ILE A 67 -32.34 3.23 -5.16
C ILE A 67 -31.41 3.69 -4.03
N GLU A 68 -31.94 3.75 -2.82
CA GLU A 68 -31.17 4.06 -1.61
C GLU A 68 -30.15 2.93 -1.28
N ASN A 69 -29.04 3.28 -0.62
CA ASN A 69 -28.01 2.36 -0.13
C ASN A 69 -27.36 1.46 -1.20
N ASN A 70 -27.34 1.91 -2.45
CA ASN A 70 -26.69 1.18 -3.54
C ASN A 70 -25.18 1.50 -3.57
N ILE A 71 -24.33 0.50 -3.35
CA ILE A 71 -22.88 0.68 -3.21
C ILE A 71 -22.15 -0.36 -4.07
N ALA A 72 -21.07 0.07 -4.73
CA ALA A 72 -20.11 -0.80 -5.40
C ALA A 72 -18.73 -0.56 -4.79
N ALA A 73 -18.25 -1.49 -3.94
CA ALA A 73 -16.91 -1.39 -3.35
C ALA A 73 -15.80 -1.54 -4.41
N ARG A 74 -16.06 -2.37 -5.43
CA ARG A 74 -15.22 -2.53 -6.62
C ARG A 74 -16.02 -2.22 -7.87
N CYS A 75 -15.94 -0.97 -8.29
CA CYS A 75 -16.55 -0.44 -9.49
C CYS A 75 -15.48 -0.29 -10.58
N ILE A 76 -15.71 -0.94 -11.72
CA ILE A 76 -15.09 -0.53 -12.98
C ILE A 76 -15.96 0.57 -13.57
N ALA A 77 -15.50 1.82 -13.49
CA ALA A 77 -16.14 2.96 -14.12
C ALA A 77 -15.70 3.02 -15.59
N LEU A 78 -16.63 2.67 -16.48
CA LEU A 78 -16.42 2.53 -17.92
C LEU A 78 -16.71 3.85 -18.64
N ILE A 79 -15.85 4.21 -19.59
CA ILE A 79 -16.09 5.30 -20.54
C ILE A 79 -16.68 4.69 -21.82
N LEU A 80 -17.96 4.99 -22.10
CA LEU A 80 -18.70 4.37 -23.20
C LEU A 80 -18.79 5.24 -24.46
N GLY A 81 -18.31 6.49 -24.37
CA GLY A 81 -18.40 7.50 -25.43
C GLY A 81 -19.53 8.51 -25.20
N GLU A 82 -19.54 9.60 -25.96
CA GLU A 82 -20.64 10.60 -25.99
C GLU A 82 -21.09 11.12 -24.60
N GLU A 83 -20.13 11.37 -23.71
CA GLU A 83 -20.40 11.79 -22.33
C GLU A 83 -21.29 10.78 -21.57
N SER A 84 -21.12 9.48 -21.85
CA SER A 84 -21.86 8.40 -21.22
C SER A 84 -20.96 7.35 -20.61
N TYR A 85 -21.42 6.80 -19.49
CA TYR A 85 -20.59 5.99 -18.60
C TYR A 85 -21.43 4.95 -17.88
N ALA A 86 -20.76 3.91 -17.37
CA ALA A 86 -21.39 2.90 -16.53
C ALA A 86 -20.47 2.50 -15.38
N CYS A 87 -21.06 2.06 -14.27
CA CYS A 87 -20.34 1.39 -13.20
C CYS A 87 -20.67 -0.10 -13.26
N PHE A 88 -19.65 -0.90 -13.58
CA PHE A 88 -19.71 -2.35 -13.45
C PHE A 88 -19.18 -2.78 -12.08
N ASP A 89 -20.05 -3.28 -11.22
CA ASP A 89 -19.73 -3.82 -9.91
C ASP A 89 -19.23 -5.26 -10.09
N THR A 90 -17.93 -5.47 -9.89
CA THR A 90 -17.27 -6.78 -10.12
C THR A 90 -17.61 -7.81 -9.05
N ASP A 91 -18.01 -7.36 -7.86
CA ASP A 91 -18.35 -8.26 -6.77
C ASP A 91 -19.73 -8.89 -6.98
N MET A 92 -20.65 -8.18 -7.64
CA MET A 92 -22.02 -8.61 -7.92
C MET A 92 -22.34 -8.83 -9.41
N LEU A 93 -21.37 -8.64 -10.30
CA LEU A 93 -21.48 -8.83 -11.75
C LEU A 93 -22.67 -8.07 -12.38
N ARG A 94 -22.81 -6.79 -12.02
CA ARG A 94 -23.95 -5.94 -12.42
C ARG A 94 -23.51 -4.59 -12.93
N TRP A 95 -24.33 -4.02 -13.82
CA TRP A 95 -24.33 -2.57 -14.01
C TRP A 95 -25.05 -1.92 -12.83
N ALA A 96 -24.29 -1.41 -11.86
CA ALA A 96 -24.86 -0.75 -10.69
C ALA A 96 -25.58 0.55 -11.08
N ALA A 97 -25.01 1.28 -12.03
CA ALA A 97 -25.63 2.42 -12.69
C ALA A 97 -25.05 2.67 -14.08
N ALA A 98 -25.82 3.35 -14.94
CA ALA A 98 -25.33 4.00 -16.15
C ALA A 98 -25.88 5.43 -16.22
N TRP A 99 -25.06 6.37 -16.67
CA TRP A 99 -25.39 7.80 -16.61
C TRP A 99 -24.76 8.59 -17.77
N THR A 100 -25.27 9.80 -17.96
CA THR A 100 -24.75 10.78 -18.94
C THR A 100 -24.26 12.05 -18.22
N GLY A 101 -23.34 12.80 -18.84
CA GLY A 101 -22.83 14.08 -18.35
C GLY A 101 -21.36 14.00 -17.93
N ASP A 102 -21.07 14.29 -16.67
CA ASP A 102 -19.71 14.26 -16.16
C ASP A 102 -19.27 12.82 -15.82
N PHE A 103 -17.99 12.53 -16.07
CA PHE A 103 -17.37 11.30 -15.56
C PHE A 103 -17.06 11.44 -14.07
N VAL A 104 -16.68 10.33 -13.46
CA VAL A 104 -16.33 10.21 -12.04
C VAL A 104 -15.25 11.24 -11.66
N PRO A 105 -15.54 12.18 -10.74
CA PRO A 105 -14.51 13.05 -10.18
C PRO A 105 -13.63 12.18 -9.27
N MET A 106 -12.49 11.73 -9.78
CA MET A 106 -11.53 10.93 -9.02
C MET A 106 -10.87 11.80 -7.94
N GLU A 107 -11.53 11.85 -6.79
CA GLU A 107 -11.19 12.71 -5.66
C GLU A 107 -10.76 11.91 -4.42
N GLY A 108 -10.44 10.63 -4.59
CA GLY A 108 -9.91 9.76 -3.53
C GLY A 108 -8.53 10.17 -3.01
N VAL A 109 -7.98 9.37 -2.08
CA VAL A 109 -6.75 9.71 -1.34
C VAL A 109 -5.56 9.90 -2.27
N SER A 110 -5.39 9.03 -3.27
CA SER A 110 -4.34 9.19 -4.28
C SER A 110 -4.42 10.54 -5.00
N HIS A 111 -5.61 11.08 -5.26
CA HIS A 111 -5.79 12.29 -6.07
C HIS A 111 -5.60 13.59 -5.29
N ARG A 112 -6.16 13.66 -4.07
CA ARG A 112 -6.18 14.90 -3.28
C ARG A 112 -4.97 15.11 -2.40
N SER A 113 -4.26 14.04 -2.04
CA SER A 113 -3.22 14.08 -1.00
C SER A 113 -2.10 15.10 -1.20
N TYR A 114 -1.75 15.48 -2.43
CA TYR A 114 -0.79 16.55 -2.72
C TYR A 114 -1.42 17.94 -2.94
N PRO A 115 -2.46 18.09 -3.78
CA PRO A 115 -3.05 19.42 -4.03
C PRO A 115 -3.87 19.96 -2.84
N ASP A 116 -4.46 19.09 -2.02
CA ASP A 116 -5.22 19.46 -0.83
C ASP A 116 -5.03 18.41 0.26
N TYR A 117 -3.91 18.56 0.99
CA TYR A 117 -3.52 17.60 2.02
C TYR A 117 -4.64 17.41 3.06
N LEU A 118 -5.22 18.46 3.63
CA LEU A 118 -6.26 18.33 4.66
C LEU A 118 -7.59 17.78 4.10
N GLY A 119 -7.91 18.02 2.84
CA GLY A 119 -9.10 17.47 2.17
C GLY A 119 -8.99 16.01 1.70
N ARG A 120 -7.90 15.29 1.99
CA ARG A 120 -7.69 13.91 1.53
C ARG A 120 -8.63 12.87 2.16
N ASN A 121 -9.22 13.19 3.31
CA ASN A 121 -10.15 12.30 4.04
C ASN A 121 -11.64 12.57 3.73
N ASP A 122 -11.92 13.54 2.86
CA ASP A 122 -13.22 14.21 2.82
C ASP A 122 -14.18 13.73 1.73
N VAL A 123 -13.87 12.63 1.02
CA VAL A 123 -14.55 12.28 -0.23
C VAL A 123 -14.80 10.80 -0.38
N MET A 124 -16.07 10.49 -0.63
CA MET A 124 -16.47 9.25 -1.26
C MET A 124 -16.91 9.58 -2.67
N VAL A 125 -16.54 8.73 -3.60
CA VAL A 125 -16.91 8.91 -4.99
C VAL A 125 -18.42 8.63 -5.11
N GLU A 126 -19.18 9.67 -5.45
CA GLU A 126 -20.62 9.59 -5.73
C GLU A 126 -20.90 9.66 -7.23
N LEU A 127 -22.13 9.33 -7.64
CA LEU A 127 -22.56 9.39 -9.05
C LEU A 127 -22.72 10.86 -9.49
N PRO A 128 -21.92 11.37 -10.45
CA PRO A 128 -21.85 12.81 -10.73
C PRO A 128 -22.86 13.32 -11.77
N GLY A 129 -23.32 12.46 -12.67
CA GLY A 129 -24.16 12.83 -13.81
C GLY A 129 -25.62 12.41 -13.68
N THR A 130 -26.38 12.49 -14.77
CA THR A 130 -27.79 12.12 -14.79
C THR A 130 -27.94 10.60 -14.96
N PRO A 131 -28.43 9.87 -13.95
CA PRO A 131 -28.62 8.43 -14.07
C PRO A 131 -29.71 8.11 -15.09
N LYS A 132 -29.41 7.14 -15.94
CA LYS A 132 -30.31 6.62 -16.98
C LYS A 132 -30.77 5.20 -16.67
N LEU A 133 -29.95 4.48 -15.92
CA LEU A 133 -30.21 3.13 -15.47
C LEU A 133 -29.59 2.90 -14.11
N VAL A 134 -30.29 2.14 -13.25
CA VAL A 134 -29.79 1.68 -11.95
C VAL A 134 -30.26 0.26 -11.68
N THR A 135 -29.45 -0.51 -10.95
CA THR A 135 -29.86 -1.78 -10.34
C THR A 135 -29.59 -1.73 -8.84
N GLY A 136 -30.33 -2.51 -8.05
CA GLY A 136 -30.14 -2.62 -6.61
C GLY A 136 -28.97 -3.54 -6.22
N GLN A 137 -28.76 -3.71 -4.91
CA GLN A 137 -27.65 -4.49 -4.36
C GLN A 137 -27.96 -6.01 -4.36
N TYR A 138 -28.04 -6.59 -5.56
CA TYR A 138 -28.22 -8.01 -5.82
C TYR A 138 -27.44 -8.41 -7.09
N PRO A 139 -27.20 -9.71 -7.34
CA PRO A 139 -26.35 -10.13 -8.45
C PRO A 139 -26.91 -9.63 -9.78
N GLY A 140 -26.11 -9.10 -10.69
CA GLY A 140 -26.59 -8.66 -12.01
C GLY A 140 -27.05 -9.85 -12.84
N TRP A 141 -26.36 -10.97 -12.70
CA TRP A 141 -26.69 -12.25 -13.31
C TRP A 141 -26.87 -13.34 -12.25
N ASN A 142 -27.71 -14.32 -12.54
CA ASN A 142 -27.75 -15.59 -11.81
C ASN A 142 -28.26 -16.73 -12.71
N ALA A 143 -27.93 -17.97 -12.36
CA ALA A 143 -28.55 -19.14 -12.97
C ALA A 143 -29.95 -19.39 -12.38
N GLY A 144 -30.88 -19.85 -13.22
CA GLY A 144 -32.27 -20.12 -12.88
C GLY A 144 -33.16 -18.88 -12.80
N GLU A 145 -34.15 -18.96 -11.89
CA GLU A 145 -35.11 -17.88 -11.65
C GLU A 145 -34.41 -16.61 -11.12
N PRO A 146 -34.88 -15.41 -11.47
CA PRO A 146 -34.26 -14.16 -11.03
C PRO A 146 -34.14 -14.03 -9.52
N LEU A 147 -32.94 -13.68 -9.05
CA LEU A 147 -32.63 -13.44 -7.64
C LEU A 147 -32.43 -11.94 -7.36
N PHE A 148 -33.10 -11.44 -6.33
CA PHE A 148 -33.06 -10.04 -5.89
C PHE A 148 -32.53 -9.85 -4.45
N ASP A 149 -32.10 -10.94 -3.81
CA ASP A 149 -31.44 -10.91 -2.51
C ASP A 149 -29.92 -10.88 -2.70
N ASP A 150 -29.20 -10.23 -1.79
CA ASP A 150 -27.74 -10.27 -1.73
C ASP A 150 -27.26 -11.64 -1.22
N PRO A 151 -26.54 -12.45 -2.04
CA PRO A 151 -26.10 -13.79 -1.66
C PRO A 151 -24.81 -13.79 -0.83
N ARG A 152 -24.16 -12.64 -0.65
CA ARG A 152 -22.88 -12.54 0.05
C ARG A 152 -23.05 -12.80 1.54
N GLN A 153 -21.96 -13.20 2.18
CA GLN A 153 -21.94 -13.32 3.63
C GLN A 153 -22.28 -11.96 4.27
N PRO A 154 -23.23 -11.92 5.22
CA PRO A 154 -23.51 -10.70 5.98
C PRO A 154 -22.25 -10.17 6.66
N ALA A 155 -22.11 -8.86 6.73
CA ALA A 155 -21.02 -8.22 7.46
C ALA A 155 -21.01 -8.65 8.94
N PRO A 156 -19.83 -8.69 9.59
CA PRO A 156 -19.73 -9.05 11.01
C PRO A 156 -20.50 -8.08 11.92
N HIS A 157 -20.58 -6.80 11.54
CA HIS A 157 -21.31 -5.80 12.29
C HIS A 157 -22.77 -5.71 11.82
N PRO A 158 -23.77 -5.77 12.72
CA PRO A 158 -25.17 -5.59 12.36
C PRO A 158 -25.37 -4.24 11.67
N ASP A 159 -26.24 -4.21 10.66
CA ASP A 159 -26.60 -3.03 9.86
C ASP A 159 -25.56 -2.56 8.81
N GLU A 160 -24.39 -3.21 8.73
CA GLU A 160 -23.43 -2.96 7.64
C GLU A 160 -23.76 -3.76 6.37
N PRO A 161 -23.45 -3.23 5.17
CA PRO A 161 -23.65 -3.97 3.92
C PRO A 161 -22.67 -5.14 3.82
N SER A 162 -23.07 -6.20 3.12
CA SER A 162 -22.17 -7.30 2.81
C SER A 162 -21.05 -6.84 1.87
N TRP A 163 -19.82 -7.31 2.11
CA TRP A 163 -18.63 -6.94 1.35
C TRP A 163 -17.99 -8.14 0.64
N GLY A 164 -17.26 -7.85 -0.45
CA GLY A 164 -16.56 -8.85 -1.26
C GLY A 164 -17.43 -9.45 -2.36
N ALA A 165 -16.83 -10.38 -3.11
CA ALA A 165 -17.48 -11.03 -4.24
C ALA A 165 -18.61 -11.97 -3.81
N MET A 166 -19.63 -12.10 -4.67
CA MET A 166 -20.64 -13.13 -4.55
C MET A 166 -20.02 -14.55 -4.58
N PRO A 167 -20.72 -15.57 -4.05
CA PRO A 167 -20.20 -16.93 -4.04
C PRO A 167 -19.79 -17.41 -5.45
N GLN A 168 -18.58 -17.95 -5.57
CA GLN A 168 -17.95 -18.28 -6.86
C GLN A 168 -18.76 -19.31 -7.67
N GLU A 169 -19.48 -20.21 -7.00
CA GLU A 169 -20.36 -21.18 -7.63
C GLU A 169 -21.59 -20.55 -8.29
N MET A 170 -21.96 -19.33 -7.88
CA MET A 170 -23.04 -18.56 -8.50
C MET A 170 -22.50 -17.71 -9.65
N GLY A 171 -21.37 -17.03 -9.45
CA GLY A 171 -20.71 -16.26 -10.50
C GLY A 171 -19.33 -15.75 -10.11
N ARG A 172 -18.52 -15.42 -11.10
CA ARG A 172 -17.16 -14.93 -10.92
C ARG A 172 -16.75 -13.88 -11.96
N TRP A 173 -16.09 -12.82 -11.50
CA TRP A 173 -15.37 -11.87 -12.36
C TRP A 173 -14.09 -12.51 -12.90
N ASN A 174 -13.89 -12.52 -14.23
CA ASN A 174 -12.69 -13.11 -14.82
C ASN A 174 -11.67 -12.04 -15.24
N GLY A 175 -12.11 -10.87 -15.68
CA GLY A 175 -11.21 -9.80 -16.08
C GLY A 175 -11.76 -8.95 -17.22
N ILE A 176 -10.98 -7.96 -17.62
CA ILE A 176 -11.36 -6.99 -18.66
C ILE A 176 -10.28 -6.97 -19.75
N TYR A 177 -10.71 -7.10 -21.00
CA TYR A 177 -9.87 -6.91 -22.17
C TYR A 177 -9.93 -5.45 -22.60
N VAL A 178 -8.80 -4.89 -23.01
CA VAL A 178 -8.66 -3.57 -23.61
C VAL A 178 -8.42 -3.76 -25.11
N THR A 179 -9.32 -3.23 -25.93
CA THR A 179 -9.23 -3.27 -27.39
C THR A 179 -9.32 -1.85 -27.96
N ASP A 180 -8.97 -1.68 -29.24
CA ASP A 180 -9.06 -0.38 -29.92
C ASP A 180 -10.51 0.13 -30.00
N GLU A 181 -11.49 -0.78 -30.04
CA GLU A 181 -12.91 -0.46 -30.06
C GLU A 181 -13.52 -0.23 -28.67
N GLY A 182 -12.82 -0.59 -27.60
CA GLY A 182 -13.29 -0.42 -26.21
C GLY A 182 -13.09 -1.66 -25.33
N PRO A 183 -13.60 -1.63 -24.09
CA PRO A 183 -13.37 -2.72 -23.14
C PRO A 183 -14.31 -3.90 -23.40
N VAL A 184 -13.83 -5.14 -23.23
CA VAL A 184 -14.69 -6.34 -23.21
C VAL A 184 -14.61 -6.98 -21.82
N LEU A 185 -15.74 -7.05 -21.14
CA LEU A 185 -15.87 -7.63 -19.81
C LEU A 185 -15.99 -9.15 -19.92
N SER A 186 -15.28 -9.89 -19.06
CA SER A 186 -15.35 -11.35 -18.98
C SER A 186 -15.73 -11.79 -17.57
N TYR A 187 -16.77 -12.61 -17.46
CA TYR A 187 -17.22 -13.21 -16.21
C TYR A 187 -17.95 -14.52 -16.46
N SER A 188 -18.21 -15.28 -15.41
CA SER A 188 -18.89 -16.58 -15.48
C SER A 188 -20.07 -16.62 -14.54
N ILE A 189 -21.14 -17.33 -14.92
CA ILE A 189 -22.33 -17.58 -14.11
C ILE A 189 -22.53 -19.10 -14.04
N GLY A 190 -22.37 -19.65 -12.84
CA GLY A 190 -22.15 -21.09 -12.67
C GLY A 190 -20.93 -21.54 -13.48
N GLN A 191 -21.16 -22.36 -14.51
CA GLN A 191 -20.12 -22.84 -15.43
C GLN A 191 -20.19 -22.17 -16.82
N THR A 192 -21.08 -21.20 -17.01
CA THR A 192 -21.29 -20.54 -18.30
C THR A 192 -20.43 -19.28 -18.37
N GLU A 193 -19.57 -19.18 -19.38
CA GLU A 193 -18.80 -17.96 -19.65
C GLU A 193 -19.64 -16.92 -20.39
N ILE A 194 -19.47 -15.66 -20.01
CA ILE A 194 -20.13 -14.50 -20.59
C ILE A 194 -19.05 -13.48 -20.95
N LEU A 195 -19.12 -13.03 -22.20
CA LEU A 195 -18.43 -11.83 -22.68
C LEU A 195 -19.47 -10.74 -22.88
N GLU A 196 -19.17 -9.55 -22.38
CA GLU A 196 -20.00 -8.36 -22.53
C GLU A 196 -19.16 -7.21 -23.11
N TYR A 197 -19.61 -6.66 -24.23
CA TYR A 197 -19.08 -5.43 -24.80
C TYR A 197 -20.04 -4.27 -24.48
N PRO A 198 -19.72 -3.46 -23.45
CA PRO A 198 -20.48 -2.27 -23.09
C PRO A 198 -20.19 -1.11 -24.05
N GLY A 199 -21.20 -0.31 -24.39
CA GLY A 199 -21.03 0.88 -25.23
C GLY A 199 -22.25 1.80 -25.20
N SER A 200 -22.21 2.87 -26.00
CA SER A 200 -23.34 3.76 -26.22
C SER A 200 -23.44 4.20 -27.69
N ILE A 201 -24.62 4.70 -28.08
CA ILE A 201 -24.85 5.31 -29.39
C ILE A 201 -25.82 6.48 -29.28
N GLU A 202 -25.53 7.58 -29.97
CA GLU A 202 -26.45 8.72 -30.10
C GLU A 202 -27.52 8.41 -31.14
N SER A 203 -28.78 8.62 -30.76
CA SER A 203 -29.93 8.50 -31.65
C SER A 203 -30.86 9.69 -31.45
N ASP A 204 -30.87 10.62 -32.42
CA ASP A 204 -31.68 11.84 -32.42
C ASP A 204 -31.57 12.67 -31.11
N GLY A 205 -30.33 12.92 -30.69
CA GLY A 205 -30.00 13.72 -29.51
C GLY A 205 -30.18 13.00 -28.17
N GLU A 206 -30.41 11.68 -28.17
CA GLU A 206 -30.51 10.85 -26.98
C GLU A 206 -29.48 9.74 -26.98
N THR A 207 -28.80 9.55 -25.86
CA THR A 207 -27.85 8.45 -25.66
C THR A 207 -28.60 7.15 -25.38
N VAL A 208 -28.37 6.15 -26.22
CA VAL A 208 -28.83 4.77 -26.02
C VAL A 208 -27.64 3.93 -25.56
N PHE A 209 -27.71 3.40 -24.35
CA PHE A 209 -26.72 2.45 -23.82
C PHE A 209 -26.89 1.10 -24.48
N THR A 210 -25.78 0.43 -24.73
CA THR A 210 -25.72 -0.86 -25.42
C THR A 210 -24.87 -1.84 -24.62
N ARG A 211 -25.33 -3.09 -24.57
CA ARG A 211 -24.62 -4.22 -23.95
C ARG A 211 -24.70 -5.39 -24.91
N THR A 212 -23.60 -5.66 -25.62
CA THR A 212 -23.51 -6.77 -26.56
C THR A 212 -22.99 -8.00 -25.83
N PHE A 213 -23.75 -9.09 -25.82
CA PHE A 213 -23.40 -10.29 -25.09
C PHE A 213 -23.05 -11.44 -26.02
N ARG A 214 -22.09 -12.25 -25.56
CA ARG A 214 -21.87 -13.61 -26.03
C ARG A 214 -21.82 -14.54 -24.83
N ILE A 215 -22.74 -15.49 -24.79
CA ILE A 215 -22.93 -16.43 -23.69
C ILE A 215 -22.61 -17.83 -24.22
N GLU A 216 -21.58 -18.45 -23.67
CA GLU A 216 -21.05 -19.72 -24.18
C GLU A 216 -21.87 -20.92 -23.72
N ALA A 217 -22.72 -21.44 -24.62
CA ALA A 217 -23.46 -22.69 -24.49
C ALA A 217 -24.12 -22.91 -23.12
N PRO A 218 -25.04 -22.03 -22.68
CA PRO A 218 -25.67 -22.12 -21.36
C PRO A 218 -26.39 -23.46 -21.17
N GLN A 219 -26.01 -24.18 -20.12
CA GLN A 219 -26.59 -25.49 -19.76
C GLN A 219 -27.79 -25.36 -18.81
N GLU A 220 -27.96 -24.19 -18.22
CA GLU A 220 -29.06 -23.83 -17.32
C GLU A 220 -29.64 -22.48 -17.77
N PRO A 221 -30.91 -22.18 -17.45
CA PRO A 221 -31.45 -20.85 -17.69
C PRO A 221 -30.62 -19.78 -16.97
N LEU A 222 -30.48 -18.60 -17.54
CA LEU A 222 -29.78 -17.46 -16.93
C LEU A 222 -30.70 -16.24 -16.87
N SER A 223 -30.56 -15.43 -15.82
CA SER A 223 -31.36 -14.23 -15.60
C SER A 223 -30.48 -13.00 -15.36
N LEU A 224 -30.56 -12.02 -16.28
CA LEU A 224 -29.91 -10.72 -16.17
C LEU A 224 -30.88 -9.67 -15.67
N LYS A 225 -30.61 -9.08 -14.51
CA LYS A 225 -31.35 -7.91 -14.02
C LYS A 225 -30.78 -6.69 -14.70
N SER A 226 -31.61 -6.05 -15.52
CA SER A 226 -31.22 -4.97 -16.42
C SER A 226 -31.65 -3.60 -15.91
N GLY A 227 -32.59 -3.52 -14.98
CA GLY A 227 -33.00 -2.27 -14.33
C GLY A 227 -34.04 -2.48 -13.25
N GLU A 228 -34.13 -1.54 -12.33
CA GLU A 228 -35.09 -1.54 -11.24
C GLU A 228 -35.79 -0.19 -11.10
N PHE A 229 -37.09 -0.22 -10.81
CA PHE A 229 -37.96 0.94 -10.84
C PHE A 229 -38.93 0.95 -9.66
N SER A 230 -39.12 2.11 -9.05
CA SER A 230 -40.06 2.32 -7.94
C SER A 230 -41.26 3.20 -8.32
N ASP A 231 -41.26 3.75 -9.53
CA ASP A 231 -42.12 4.86 -9.97
C ASP A 231 -42.89 4.56 -11.28
N ILE A 232 -43.11 3.28 -11.59
CA ILE A 232 -43.83 2.84 -12.80
C ILE A 232 -45.30 3.26 -12.76
N THR A 233 -45.82 3.81 -13.86
CA THR A 233 -47.25 4.09 -14.07
C THR A 233 -47.88 3.24 -15.16
N GLU A 234 -47.15 2.99 -16.25
CA GLU A 234 -47.61 2.18 -17.39
C GLU A 234 -46.45 1.36 -17.96
N VAL A 235 -46.78 0.18 -18.48
CA VAL A 235 -45.82 -0.73 -19.11
C VAL A 235 -46.40 -1.19 -20.44
N GLU A 236 -45.66 -0.96 -21.51
CA GLU A 236 -45.94 -1.50 -22.85
C GLU A 236 -44.85 -2.52 -23.21
N SER A 237 -45.27 -3.75 -23.52
CA SER A 237 -44.38 -4.80 -24.03
C SER A 237 -44.81 -5.16 -25.46
N ILE A 238 -43.90 -4.97 -26.42
CA ILE A 238 -44.10 -5.27 -27.84
C ILE A 238 -42.90 -6.06 -28.34
N GLU A 239 -43.11 -7.33 -28.68
CA GLU A 239 -42.06 -8.26 -29.13
C GLU A 239 -40.86 -8.24 -28.17
N ASN A 240 -39.70 -7.77 -28.62
CA ASN A 240 -38.45 -7.71 -27.86
C ASN A 240 -38.23 -6.36 -27.16
N ARG A 241 -39.26 -5.52 -27.02
CA ARG A 241 -39.17 -4.18 -26.43
C ARG A 241 -40.08 -4.04 -25.22
N LEU A 242 -39.53 -3.49 -24.14
CA LEU A 242 -40.24 -3.09 -22.94
C LEU A 242 -40.14 -1.56 -22.80
N THR A 243 -41.27 -0.87 -22.71
CA THR A 243 -41.36 0.57 -22.45
C THR A 243 -42.05 0.78 -21.12
N ILE A 244 -41.36 1.47 -20.22
CA ILE A 244 -41.79 1.78 -18.87
C ILE A 244 -42.04 3.29 -18.83
N THR A 245 -43.28 3.68 -18.61
CA THR A 245 -43.64 5.08 -18.36
C THR A 245 -43.61 5.33 -16.86
N HIS A 246 -42.95 6.41 -16.45
CA HIS A 246 -42.77 6.78 -15.04
C HIS A 246 -43.89 7.70 -14.54
N GLN A 247 -43.80 8.18 -13.30
CA GLN A 247 -44.79 9.10 -12.72
C GLN A 247 -44.97 10.38 -13.55
N ASN A 248 -43.91 10.87 -14.18
CA ASN A 248 -44.01 11.86 -15.24
C ASN A 248 -44.34 11.14 -16.55
N GLU A 249 -45.55 11.35 -17.09
CA GLU A 249 -46.02 10.70 -18.33
C GLU A 249 -45.14 11.01 -19.56
N ASN A 250 -44.27 12.03 -19.49
CA ASN A 250 -43.30 12.32 -20.55
C ASN A 250 -41.95 11.64 -20.34
N ASP A 251 -41.72 10.92 -19.24
CA ASP A 251 -40.47 10.23 -18.92
C ASP A 251 -40.67 8.72 -19.12
N GLN A 252 -39.83 8.15 -19.99
CA GLN A 252 -39.90 6.76 -20.42
C GLN A 252 -38.52 6.12 -20.36
N THR A 253 -38.44 4.94 -19.74
CA THR A 253 -37.31 4.03 -19.89
C THR A 253 -37.67 2.93 -20.87
N VAL A 254 -36.84 2.71 -21.88
CA VAL A 254 -37.04 1.69 -22.90
C VAL A 254 -35.88 0.71 -22.91
N PHE A 255 -36.22 -0.57 -22.90
CA PHE A 255 -35.31 -1.69 -23.14
C PHE A 255 -35.70 -2.39 -24.44
N ALA A 256 -34.72 -2.77 -25.26
CA ALA A 256 -34.95 -3.56 -26.46
C ALA A 256 -33.84 -4.60 -26.67
N LEU A 257 -34.20 -5.77 -27.22
CA LEU A 257 -33.24 -6.77 -27.68
C LEU A 257 -33.13 -6.74 -29.21
N THR A 258 -31.91 -6.70 -29.73
CA THR A 258 -31.58 -6.86 -31.16
C THR A 258 -30.55 -7.97 -31.37
N GLY A 259 -30.32 -8.36 -32.63
CA GLY A 259 -29.47 -9.50 -33.00
C GLY A 259 -30.23 -10.83 -32.98
N THR A 260 -29.58 -11.90 -32.50
CA THR A 260 -30.18 -13.26 -32.47
C THR A 260 -30.97 -13.47 -31.17
N THR A 261 -32.20 -12.94 -31.13
CA THR A 261 -33.01 -12.92 -29.90
C THR A 261 -33.88 -14.17 -29.68
N GLU A 262 -33.80 -15.21 -30.52
CA GLU A 262 -34.66 -16.40 -30.39
C GLU A 262 -34.52 -17.11 -29.03
N ASN A 263 -33.39 -16.89 -28.35
CA ASN A 263 -33.07 -17.43 -27.04
C ASN A 263 -32.89 -16.33 -25.98
N ALA A 264 -33.58 -15.19 -26.11
CA ALA A 264 -33.57 -14.13 -25.10
C ALA A 264 -34.94 -13.49 -24.98
N GLU A 265 -35.50 -13.47 -23.78
CA GLU A 265 -36.81 -12.89 -23.49
C GLU A 265 -36.67 -11.73 -22.50
N LEU A 266 -37.28 -10.60 -22.80
CA LEU A 266 -37.26 -9.40 -21.96
C LEU A 266 -38.60 -9.26 -21.24
N ASN A 267 -38.57 -9.31 -19.90
CA ASN A 267 -39.75 -9.33 -19.05
C ASN A 267 -39.68 -8.25 -17.96
N LEU A 268 -40.85 -7.81 -17.50
CA LEU A 268 -40.98 -7.06 -16.25
C LEU A 268 -41.46 -8.02 -15.16
N ILE A 269 -40.69 -8.14 -14.08
CA ILE A 269 -40.97 -9.03 -12.96
C ILE A 269 -41.33 -8.21 -11.73
N ASP A 270 -42.33 -8.68 -10.99
CA ASP A 270 -42.87 -8.05 -9.78
C ASP A 270 -43.27 -6.57 -9.96
N GLU A 271 -43.64 -6.19 -11.19
CA GLU A 271 -43.95 -4.80 -11.57
C GLU A 271 -42.82 -3.81 -11.19
N ARG A 272 -41.57 -4.29 -11.13
CA ARG A 272 -40.41 -3.54 -10.60
C ARG A 272 -39.12 -3.75 -11.37
N TYR A 273 -38.83 -4.97 -11.83
CA TYR A 273 -37.53 -5.33 -12.37
C TYR A 273 -37.59 -5.66 -13.86
N ALA A 274 -36.81 -4.96 -14.68
CA ALA A 274 -36.58 -5.35 -16.06
C ALA A 274 -35.53 -6.47 -16.08
N VAL A 275 -35.91 -7.63 -16.63
CA VAL A 275 -35.08 -8.84 -16.62
C VAL A 275 -35.00 -9.44 -18.01
N VAL A 276 -33.77 -9.78 -18.45
CA VAL A 276 -33.55 -10.60 -19.63
C VAL A 276 -33.32 -12.05 -19.19
N GLN A 277 -34.12 -12.97 -19.72
CA GLN A 277 -34.04 -14.39 -19.42
C GLN A 277 -33.55 -15.17 -20.64
N ILE A 278 -32.52 -15.99 -20.44
CA ILE A 278 -31.89 -16.84 -21.45
C ILE A 278 -32.21 -18.29 -21.10
N PRO A 279 -32.86 -19.08 -21.96
CA PRO A 279 -33.12 -20.49 -21.70
C PRO A 279 -31.83 -21.31 -21.84
N ALA A 280 -31.80 -22.48 -21.21
CA ALA A 280 -30.77 -23.47 -21.49
C ALA A 280 -30.88 -23.95 -22.94
N SER A 281 -29.80 -23.81 -23.71
CA SER A 281 -29.75 -24.18 -25.13
C SER A 281 -28.61 -25.16 -25.44
N GLY A 282 -27.51 -25.09 -24.70
CA GLY A 282 -26.26 -25.78 -25.03
C GLY A 282 -25.56 -25.28 -26.30
N GLU A 283 -26.02 -24.16 -26.86
CA GLU A 283 -25.44 -23.47 -28.02
C GLU A 283 -25.13 -22.03 -27.63
N THR A 284 -24.05 -21.44 -28.19
CA THR A 284 -23.69 -20.04 -27.92
C THR A 284 -24.83 -19.09 -28.28
N VAL A 285 -25.15 -18.18 -27.36
CA VAL A 285 -26.21 -17.17 -27.52
C VAL A 285 -25.57 -15.80 -27.65
N GLU A 286 -25.95 -15.03 -28.68
CA GLU A 286 -25.46 -13.68 -28.92
C GLU A 286 -26.65 -12.72 -29.15
N PHE A 287 -26.69 -11.62 -28.38
CA PHE A 287 -27.70 -10.57 -28.51
C PHE A 287 -27.15 -9.24 -28.01
N THR A 288 -27.82 -8.14 -28.37
CA THR A 288 -27.54 -6.82 -27.79
C THR A 288 -28.76 -6.29 -27.06
N LEU A 289 -28.54 -5.84 -25.82
CA LEU A 289 -29.53 -5.10 -25.04
C LEU A 289 -29.30 -3.60 -25.25
N LEU A 290 -30.34 -2.90 -25.70
CA LEU A 290 -30.37 -1.44 -25.79
C LEU A 290 -31.22 -0.88 -24.66
N THR A 291 -30.74 0.18 -24.01
CA THR A 291 -31.45 0.87 -22.93
C THR A 291 -31.32 2.38 -23.06
N SER A 292 -32.43 3.11 -22.93
CA SER A 292 -32.42 4.58 -22.80
C SER A 292 -33.52 5.03 -21.84
N ARG A 293 -33.25 6.11 -21.10
CA ARG A 293 -34.27 6.86 -20.34
C ARG A 293 -34.33 8.30 -20.84
N GLY A 294 -35.51 8.69 -21.29
CA GLY A 294 -35.71 9.96 -21.97
C GLY A 294 -37.18 10.31 -22.10
N ASN A 295 -37.50 11.13 -23.09
CA ASN A 295 -38.84 11.68 -23.23
C ASN A 295 -39.76 10.86 -24.16
N ASN A 296 -41.01 11.31 -24.34
CA ASN A 296 -41.89 10.78 -25.38
C ASN A 296 -41.18 10.67 -26.75
N GLY A 297 -41.06 9.44 -27.25
CA GLY A 297 -40.30 9.12 -28.48
C GLY A 297 -39.02 8.29 -28.24
N THR A 298 -38.62 8.05 -26.99
CA THR A 298 -37.48 7.17 -26.63
C THR A 298 -37.58 5.82 -27.32
N ALA A 299 -38.80 5.27 -27.40
CA ALA A 299 -39.08 4.02 -28.10
C ALA A 299 -38.60 4.01 -29.56
N ASP A 300 -38.89 5.08 -30.31
CA ASP A 300 -38.52 5.20 -31.72
C ASP A 300 -36.99 5.36 -31.85
N ARG A 301 -36.37 6.13 -30.96
CA ARG A 301 -34.91 6.34 -30.92
C ARG A 301 -34.14 5.06 -30.60
N VAL A 302 -34.62 4.26 -29.64
CA VAL A 302 -34.05 2.95 -29.31
C VAL A 302 -34.20 1.96 -30.47
N ASN A 303 -35.37 1.93 -31.13
CA ASN A 303 -35.56 1.08 -32.32
C ASN A 303 -34.60 1.47 -33.45
N GLN A 304 -34.41 2.78 -33.69
CA GLN A 304 -33.46 3.29 -34.68
C GLN A 304 -32.02 2.91 -34.33
N ALA A 305 -31.63 3.04 -33.05
CA ALA A 305 -30.31 2.61 -32.59
C ALA A 305 -30.09 1.10 -32.82
N GLY A 306 -31.15 0.30 -32.65
CA GLY A 306 -31.16 -1.14 -32.88
C GLY A 306 -30.91 -1.60 -34.33
N GLU A 307 -30.92 -0.68 -35.30
CA GLU A 307 -30.55 -0.95 -36.71
C GLU A 307 -29.02 -0.97 -36.92
N SER A 308 -28.25 -0.58 -35.91
CA SER A 308 -26.78 -0.56 -35.97
C SER A 308 -26.18 -1.96 -35.93
N ASP A 309 -24.92 -2.07 -36.36
CA ASP A 309 -24.16 -3.32 -36.28
C ASP A 309 -23.47 -3.41 -34.91
N PHE A 310 -23.85 -4.42 -34.13
CA PHE A 310 -23.28 -4.71 -32.82
C PHE A 310 -22.50 -6.01 -32.90
N THR A 311 -21.18 -5.90 -32.95
CA THR A 311 -20.28 -7.04 -33.02
C THR A 311 -19.23 -6.93 -31.92
N LEU A 312 -18.96 -8.05 -31.24
CA LEU A 312 -17.89 -8.12 -30.25
C LEU A 312 -16.54 -7.82 -30.92
N PRO A 313 -15.71 -6.92 -30.34
CA PRO A 313 -14.35 -6.68 -30.81
C PRO A 313 -13.50 -7.96 -30.80
N ASN A 314 -12.41 -7.97 -31.56
CA ASN A 314 -11.45 -9.08 -31.54
C ASN A 314 -10.54 -9.01 -30.30
N TYR A 315 -11.10 -9.35 -29.15
CA TYR A 315 -10.45 -9.19 -27.84
C TYR A 315 -9.23 -10.09 -27.62
N ASN A 316 -9.10 -11.19 -28.36
CA ASN A 316 -8.01 -12.16 -28.19
C ASN A 316 -6.69 -11.75 -28.87
N GLU A 317 -6.69 -10.70 -29.70
CA GLU A 317 -5.49 -10.23 -30.41
C GLU A 317 -4.80 -9.03 -29.74
N GLY A 318 -5.33 -8.57 -28.60
CA GLY A 318 -4.86 -7.36 -27.91
C GLY A 318 -5.19 -6.06 -28.65
N GLY A 319 -5.11 -4.95 -27.94
CA GLY A 319 -5.28 -3.61 -28.49
C GLY A 319 -3.98 -3.00 -29.01
N SER A 320 -4.05 -1.78 -29.50
CA SER A 320 -2.87 -0.97 -29.80
C SER A 320 -2.18 -0.50 -28.52
N ASN A 321 -0.86 -0.31 -28.59
CA ASN A 321 -0.11 0.28 -27.50
C ASN A 321 -0.47 1.78 -27.38
N LEU A 322 -1.21 2.13 -26.32
CA LEU A 322 -1.62 3.50 -26.01
C LEU A 322 -0.45 4.41 -25.58
N TRP A 323 0.67 3.81 -25.18
CA TRP A 323 1.84 4.49 -24.63
C TRP A 323 3.13 4.08 -25.38
N PRO A 324 3.25 4.38 -26.69
CA PRO A 324 4.35 3.89 -27.52
C PRO A 324 5.70 4.59 -27.27
N ASP A 325 5.69 5.71 -26.54
CA ASP A 325 6.88 6.51 -26.31
C ASP A 325 7.74 5.94 -25.17
N ASP A 326 9.06 5.98 -25.36
CA ASP A 326 10.03 5.67 -24.31
C ASP A 326 10.41 6.96 -23.57
N VAL A 327 10.59 6.89 -22.25
CA VAL A 327 11.22 7.97 -21.48
C VAL A 327 12.59 7.51 -20.98
N TYR A 328 13.62 8.34 -21.17
CA TYR A 328 14.98 8.03 -20.75
C TYR A 328 15.40 8.94 -19.59
N THR A 329 15.99 8.34 -18.56
CA THR A 329 16.48 9.07 -17.38
C THR A 329 17.91 8.68 -17.04
N ARG A 330 18.59 9.52 -16.27
CA ARG A 330 19.92 9.26 -15.73
C ARG A 330 19.91 9.45 -14.23
N GLY A 331 20.15 8.37 -13.49
CA GLY A 331 20.20 8.38 -12.04
C GLY A 331 21.49 8.99 -11.47
N LYS A 332 21.51 9.13 -10.15
CA LYS A 332 22.63 9.66 -9.37
C LYS A 332 23.23 8.53 -8.53
N THR A 333 24.47 8.14 -8.85
CA THR A 333 25.20 7.16 -8.04
C THR A 333 25.96 7.83 -6.92
N ALA A 334 25.82 7.32 -5.70
CA ALA A 334 26.62 7.76 -4.56
C ALA A 334 28.08 7.26 -4.67
N PRO A 335 29.06 8.06 -4.20
CA PRO A 335 30.45 7.63 -4.20
C PRO A 335 30.68 6.49 -3.21
N ASP A 336 31.61 5.58 -3.53
CA ASP A 336 31.91 4.37 -2.73
C ASP A 336 32.69 4.70 -1.43
N THR A 337 32.08 5.46 -0.51
CA THR A 337 32.71 5.99 0.71
C THR A 337 32.42 5.22 1.99
N SER A 338 31.42 4.34 2.00
CA SER A 338 30.95 3.55 3.15
C SER A 338 30.53 2.15 2.69
N ALA A 339 30.40 1.19 3.63
CA ALA A 339 29.97 -0.19 3.30
C ALA A 339 28.73 -0.21 2.41
N TYR A 340 27.72 0.57 2.80
CA TYR A 340 26.50 0.77 2.04
C TYR A 340 26.37 2.23 1.63
N VAL A 341 25.90 2.43 0.40
CA VAL A 341 25.58 3.73 -0.17
C VAL A 341 24.23 3.64 -0.88
N VAL A 342 23.52 4.76 -0.98
CA VAL A 342 22.21 4.82 -1.61
C VAL A 342 22.34 5.59 -2.93
N ASP A 343 22.05 4.92 -4.04
CA ASP A 343 21.92 5.56 -5.35
C ASP A 343 20.45 5.98 -5.56
N GLU A 344 20.23 7.08 -6.28
CA GLU A 344 18.89 7.63 -6.57
C GLU A 344 18.58 7.49 -8.06
N PHE A 345 17.41 6.95 -8.40
CA PHE A 345 16.90 6.95 -9.76
C PHE A 345 16.20 8.27 -10.04
N THR A 346 16.48 8.85 -11.21
CA THR A 346 15.66 9.96 -11.71
C THR A 346 14.39 9.37 -12.32
N LEU A 347 13.24 9.82 -11.80
CA LEU A 347 11.92 9.38 -12.26
C LEU A 347 11.59 9.98 -13.65
N PRO A 348 10.71 9.35 -14.45
CA PRO A 348 10.32 9.85 -15.77
C PRO A 348 9.33 11.02 -15.63
N ILE A 349 9.79 12.14 -15.09
CA ILE A 349 9.01 13.37 -14.88
C ILE A 349 9.83 14.57 -15.42
N PRO A 350 9.33 15.31 -16.42
CA PRO A 350 8.05 15.11 -17.11
C PRO A 350 8.05 13.83 -17.98
N ASN A 351 6.87 13.37 -18.36
CA ASN A 351 6.67 12.31 -19.35
C ASN A 351 5.61 12.73 -20.40
N PRO A 352 5.55 12.07 -21.57
CA PRO A 352 4.62 12.45 -22.65
C PRO A 352 3.13 12.50 -22.25
N TRP A 353 2.75 11.77 -21.20
CA TRP A 353 1.37 11.66 -20.72
C TRP A 353 1.08 12.60 -19.54
N ASN A 354 2.07 13.40 -19.10
CA ASN A 354 2.01 14.23 -17.89
C ASN A 354 1.50 13.46 -16.66
N ARG A 355 1.86 12.18 -16.55
CA ARG A 355 1.48 11.31 -15.43
C ARG A 355 2.38 11.58 -14.22
N ASN A 356 1.78 11.59 -13.04
CA ASN A 356 2.54 11.55 -11.80
C ASN A 356 3.09 10.14 -11.58
N VAL A 357 4.26 10.02 -10.97
CA VAL A 357 4.95 8.75 -10.76
C VAL A 357 5.28 8.62 -9.28
N ARG A 358 4.29 8.28 -8.45
CA ARG A 358 4.54 7.96 -7.03
C ARG A 358 4.83 6.48 -6.89
N VAL A 359 6.11 6.14 -6.89
CA VAL A 359 6.60 4.76 -6.80
C VAL A 359 6.16 4.15 -5.46
N VAL A 360 5.48 3.00 -5.52
CA VAL A 360 5.08 2.24 -4.32
C VAL A 360 5.95 1.00 -4.14
N ASP A 361 6.03 0.18 -5.17
CA ASP A 361 6.65 -1.15 -5.13
C ASP A 361 7.34 -1.49 -6.46
N ILE A 362 8.27 -2.45 -6.41
CA ILE A 362 9.10 -2.88 -7.51
C ILE A 362 9.35 -4.39 -7.44
N ASP A 363 9.33 -5.07 -8.59
CA ASP A 363 9.85 -6.43 -8.72
C ASP A 363 10.61 -6.59 -10.06
N PHE A 364 11.38 -7.66 -10.19
CA PHE A 364 12.29 -7.89 -11.32
C PHE A 364 11.93 -9.13 -12.14
N PHE A 365 12.07 -9.01 -13.46
CA PHE A 365 12.12 -10.14 -14.36
C PHE A 365 13.48 -10.83 -14.27
N ASP A 366 13.55 -12.11 -14.65
CA ASP A 366 14.80 -12.88 -14.70
C ASP A 366 15.89 -12.24 -15.58
N ASP A 367 15.49 -11.44 -16.58
CA ASP A 367 16.40 -10.74 -17.48
C ASP A 367 16.97 -9.43 -16.92
N GLY A 368 16.54 -9.01 -15.72
CA GLY A 368 16.98 -7.80 -15.04
C GLY A 368 16.17 -6.54 -15.35
N ARG A 369 15.13 -6.62 -16.20
CA ARG A 369 14.12 -5.56 -16.27
C ARG A 369 13.33 -5.52 -14.97
N ALA A 370 12.75 -4.37 -14.65
CA ALA A 370 11.85 -4.22 -13.51
C ALA A 370 10.42 -3.90 -13.96
N ALA A 371 9.44 -4.26 -13.13
CA ALA A 371 8.11 -3.69 -13.15
C ALA A 371 7.89 -2.88 -11.87
N ILE A 372 7.28 -1.71 -12.00
CA ILE A 372 7.02 -0.78 -10.90
C ILE A 372 5.56 -0.42 -10.91
N VAL A 373 4.95 -0.37 -9.73
CA VAL A 373 3.59 0.15 -9.56
C VAL A 373 3.60 1.53 -8.91
N THR A 374 2.68 2.40 -9.37
CA THR A 374 2.47 3.72 -8.77
C THR A 374 1.21 3.77 -7.92
N PHE A 375 1.14 4.71 -6.98
CA PHE A 375 -0.04 4.89 -6.13
C PHE A 375 -1.26 5.36 -6.95
N GLU A 376 -1.01 5.94 -8.13
CA GLU A 376 -2.01 6.25 -9.13
C GLU A 376 -2.61 5.01 -9.84
N GLY A 377 -2.03 3.82 -9.69
CA GLY A 377 -2.51 2.61 -10.37
C GLY A 377 -1.95 2.43 -11.79
N ASP A 378 -0.80 3.03 -12.09
CA ASP A 378 -0.03 2.74 -13.30
C ASP A 378 1.01 1.65 -13.04
N VAL A 379 1.34 0.87 -14.08
CA VAL A 379 2.49 -0.03 -14.09
C VAL A 379 3.50 0.44 -15.13
N TRP A 380 4.78 0.48 -14.74
CA TRP A 380 5.90 0.88 -15.58
C TRP A 380 6.90 -0.25 -15.71
N ILE A 381 7.38 -0.52 -16.92
CA ILE A 381 8.54 -1.39 -17.18
C ILE A 381 9.80 -0.53 -17.24
N VAL A 382 10.83 -0.96 -16.52
CA VAL A 382 12.12 -0.29 -16.47
C VAL A 382 13.22 -1.20 -17.01
N ASP A 383 14.00 -0.68 -17.94
CA ASP A 383 15.12 -1.38 -18.59
C ASP A 383 16.40 -0.52 -18.54
N GLY A 384 17.55 -1.12 -18.85
CA GLY A 384 18.85 -0.44 -18.83
C GLY A 384 19.41 -0.21 -17.42
N ILE A 385 18.88 -0.93 -16.42
CA ILE A 385 19.34 -0.84 -15.03
C ILE A 385 20.79 -1.34 -14.97
N SER A 386 21.69 -0.40 -14.70
CA SER A 386 23.14 -0.61 -14.73
C SER A 386 23.77 -0.05 -13.46
N ARG A 387 25.03 -0.39 -13.20
CA ARG A 387 25.74 0.13 -12.03
C ARG A 387 25.83 1.66 -12.02
N ASP A 388 26.03 2.30 -13.16
CA ASP A 388 26.27 3.75 -13.25
C ASP A 388 25.02 4.59 -13.58
N LEU A 389 23.86 3.93 -13.79
CA LEU A 389 22.56 4.55 -14.05
C LEU A 389 22.58 5.58 -15.18
N GLN A 390 23.45 5.39 -16.19
CA GLN A 390 23.67 6.41 -17.22
C GLN A 390 22.50 6.59 -18.20
N SER A 391 21.72 5.53 -18.40
CA SER A 391 20.57 5.50 -19.29
C SER A 391 19.57 4.44 -18.84
N VAL A 392 18.58 4.85 -18.07
CA VAL A 392 17.44 4.03 -17.65
C VAL A 392 16.27 4.33 -18.57
N LYS A 393 15.67 3.29 -19.15
CA LYS A 393 14.52 3.40 -20.06
C LYS A 393 13.24 3.03 -19.31
N TRP A 394 12.20 3.84 -19.46
CA TRP A 394 10.90 3.67 -18.84
C TRP A 394 9.82 3.53 -19.90
N ASN A 395 8.94 2.55 -19.73
CA ASN A 395 7.75 2.33 -20.55
C ASN A 395 6.52 2.18 -19.67
N ARG A 396 5.44 2.90 -19.99
CA ARG A 396 4.17 2.69 -19.31
C ARG A 396 3.50 1.45 -19.90
N PHE A 397 3.01 0.55 -19.05
CA PHE A 397 2.55 -0.79 -19.43
C PHE A 397 1.09 -1.05 -19.06
N ALA A 398 0.60 -0.48 -17.96
CA ALA A 398 -0.79 -0.60 -17.56
C ALA A 398 -1.28 0.68 -16.84
N SER A 399 -2.60 0.85 -16.78
CA SER A 399 -3.30 1.99 -16.14
C SER A 399 -4.65 1.53 -15.60
N GLY A 400 -5.30 2.37 -14.79
CA GLY A 400 -6.70 2.19 -14.37
C GLY A 400 -6.91 1.26 -13.18
N LEU A 401 -5.83 0.82 -12.51
CA LEU A 401 -5.89 0.08 -11.24
C LEU A 401 -6.22 1.02 -10.07
N TYR A 402 -6.61 0.47 -8.91
CA TYR A 402 -7.14 1.26 -7.80
C TYR A 402 -6.29 1.24 -6.53
N GLU A 403 -5.56 2.33 -6.29
CA GLU A 403 -4.68 2.53 -5.12
C GLU A 403 -3.75 1.35 -4.88
N THR A 404 -3.19 0.81 -5.96
CA THR A 404 -2.38 -0.40 -5.97
C THR A 404 -1.16 -0.24 -5.09
N GLN A 405 -0.99 -1.16 -4.14
CA GLN A 405 0.05 -1.06 -3.12
C GLN A 405 1.24 -1.96 -3.39
N SER A 406 1.12 -2.98 -4.25
CA SER A 406 2.15 -4.00 -4.36
C SER A 406 2.22 -4.66 -5.73
N ILE A 407 3.41 -5.17 -6.07
CA ILE A 407 3.70 -5.88 -7.31
C ILE A 407 4.58 -7.11 -7.07
N GLU A 408 4.30 -8.20 -7.78
CA GLU A 408 5.06 -9.46 -7.75
C GLU A 408 5.22 -9.97 -9.19
N ILE A 409 6.41 -10.42 -9.54
CA ILE A 409 6.68 -11.14 -10.78
C ILE A 409 6.83 -12.62 -10.46
N VAL A 410 5.89 -13.42 -10.94
CA VAL A 410 5.87 -14.88 -10.75
C VAL A 410 5.86 -15.54 -12.12
N ASP A 411 6.85 -16.39 -12.41
CA ASP A 411 7.01 -17.07 -13.70
C ASP A 411 7.02 -16.11 -14.91
N GLY A 412 7.57 -14.90 -14.72
CA GLY A 412 7.68 -13.86 -15.75
C GLY A 412 6.41 -13.02 -15.96
N GLU A 413 5.40 -13.22 -15.12
CA GLU A 413 4.08 -12.58 -15.25
C GLU A 413 3.88 -11.57 -14.13
N ILE A 414 3.26 -10.44 -14.43
CA ILE A 414 3.06 -9.35 -13.48
C ILE A 414 1.75 -9.56 -12.73
N TYR A 415 1.85 -9.63 -11.41
CA TYR A 415 0.74 -9.61 -10.48
C TYR A 415 0.76 -8.30 -9.71
N THR A 416 -0.39 -7.68 -9.51
CA THR A 416 -0.53 -6.48 -8.69
C THR A 416 -1.60 -6.68 -7.64
N TYR A 417 -1.41 -6.08 -6.46
CA TYR A 417 -2.42 -6.08 -5.40
C TYR A 417 -2.86 -4.65 -5.04
N GLY A 418 -4.16 -4.42 -5.15
CA GLY A 418 -4.83 -3.16 -4.81
C GLY A 418 -6.24 -3.42 -4.27
N LYS A 419 -7.04 -2.36 -4.13
CA LYS A 419 -8.43 -2.48 -3.65
C LYS A 419 -9.32 -3.28 -4.62
N ASP A 420 -8.91 -3.36 -5.88
CA ASP A 420 -9.47 -4.18 -6.95
C ASP A 420 -9.19 -5.69 -6.82
N GLY A 421 -8.32 -6.10 -5.89
CA GLY A 421 -7.90 -7.49 -5.68
C GLY A 421 -6.52 -7.78 -6.26
N ILE A 422 -6.24 -9.05 -6.56
CA ILE A 422 -5.04 -9.46 -7.29
C ILE A 422 -5.37 -9.51 -8.79
N VAL A 423 -4.69 -8.66 -9.56
CA VAL A 423 -4.80 -8.59 -11.01
C VAL A 423 -3.52 -9.16 -11.62
N ARG A 424 -3.68 -10.05 -12.62
CA ARG A 424 -2.57 -10.52 -13.46
C ARG A 424 -2.66 -9.82 -14.81
N LEU A 425 -1.58 -9.20 -15.25
CA LEU A 425 -1.53 -8.40 -16.46
C LEU A 425 -0.92 -9.19 -17.62
N HIS A 426 -1.60 -9.18 -18.77
CA HIS A 426 -1.17 -9.90 -19.97
C HIS A 426 -0.99 -8.93 -21.14
N ASP A 427 0.15 -9.00 -21.81
CA ASP A 427 0.37 -8.40 -23.14
C ASP A 427 0.13 -9.50 -24.19
N LEU A 428 -1.03 -9.47 -24.83
CA LEU A 428 -1.49 -10.57 -25.70
C LEU A 428 -0.78 -10.57 -27.06
N ASN A 429 -0.24 -9.42 -27.48
CA ASN A 429 0.37 -9.25 -28.80
C ASN A 429 1.86 -8.84 -28.76
N GLY A 430 2.45 -8.70 -27.58
CA GLY A 430 3.85 -8.39 -27.36
C GLY A 430 4.22 -6.96 -27.74
N ASN A 431 3.28 -6.01 -27.66
CA ASN A 431 3.50 -4.62 -28.07
C ASN A 431 4.04 -3.72 -26.94
N GLY A 432 4.19 -4.25 -25.72
CA GLY A 432 4.65 -3.52 -24.54
C GLY A 432 3.55 -2.85 -23.73
N SER A 433 2.28 -3.27 -23.88
CA SER A 433 1.12 -2.79 -23.12
C SER A 433 0.26 -3.97 -22.67
N ALA A 434 -0.36 -3.86 -21.50
CA ALA A 434 -1.33 -4.85 -21.03
C ALA A 434 -2.66 -4.73 -21.81
N ASP A 435 -3.11 -5.85 -22.35
CA ASP A 435 -4.36 -5.99 -23.09
C ASP A 435 -5.44 -6.73 -22.30
N TYR A 436 -5.04 -7.59 -21.36
CA TYR A 436 -5.97 -8.31 -20.50
C TYR A 436 -5.58 -8.18 -19.04
N TYR A 437 -6.51 -7.60 -18.28
CA TYR A 437 -6.42 -7.42 -16.84
C TYR A 437 -7.21 -8.56 -16.21
N GLU A 438 -6.54 -9.70 -16.04
CA GLU A 438 -7.14 -10.90 -15.47
C GLU A 438 -7.40 -10.68 -13.99
N ASN A 439 -8.62 -10.92 -13.54
CA ASN A 439 -8.87 -11.10 -12.12
C ASN A 439 -8.33 -12.46 -11.69
N PHE A 440 -7.12 -12.47 -11.13
CA PHE A 440 -6.57 -13.67 -10.52
C PHE A 440 -7.37 -14.02 -9.26
N SER A 441 -7.60 -13.04 -8.37
CA SER A 441 -8.46 -13.23 -7.21
C SER A 441 -9.04 -11.91 -6.67
N ASN A 442 -10.33 -11.91 -6.34
CA ASN A 442 -11.02 -10.83 -5.61
C ASN A 442 -11.66 -11.32 -4.29
N LEU A 443 -11.22 -12.48 -3.77
CA LEU A 443 -11.82 -13.13 -2.60
C LEU A 443 -11.56 -12.39 -1.29
N MET A 444 -10.54 -11.56 -1.24
CA MET A 444 -10.27 -10.66 -0.13
C MET A 444 -11.36 -9.58 -0.14
N ALA A 445 -12.39 -9.70 0.67
CA ALA A 445 -13.43 -8.68 0.78
C ALA A 445 -12.85 -7.27 0.99
N GLN A 446 -13.45 -6.28 0.33
CA GLN A 446 -13.05 -4.89 0.40
C GLN A 446 -14.28 -4.05 0.72
N SER A 447 -14.19 -3.23 1.77
CA SER A 447 -15.18 -2.19 2.04
C SER A 447 -14.83 -0.92 1.27
N ILE A 448 -15.78 0.02 1.24
CA ILE A 448 -15.59 1.37 0.67
C ILE A 448 -14.74 2.29 1.57
N GLU A 449 -14.36 1.85 2.78
CA GLU A 449 -13.53 2.65 3.67
C GLU A 449 -12.17 2.95 3.04
N THR A 450 -11.83 4.23 2.96
CA THR A 450 -10.61 4.63 2.24
C THR A 450 -9.34 4.18 2.97
N ARG A 451 -9.39 4.03 4.30
CA ARG A 451 -8.28 3.54 5.15
C ARG A 451 -8.35 2.05 5.49
N GLU A 452 -9.18 1.26 4.80
CA GLU A 452 -9.09 -0.20 4.84
C GLU A 452 -8.18 -0.69 3.69
N TRP A 453 -6.86 -0.54 3.90
CA TRP A 453 -5.85 -0.70 2.86
C TRP A 453 -5.67 -2.16 2.39
N ALA A 454 -5.44 -2.30 1.08
CA ALA A 454 -4.87 -3.50 0.47
C ALA A 454 -3.34 -3.47 0.64
N SER A 455 -2.85 -3.56 1.87
CA SER A 455 -1.52 -3.11 2.27
C SER A 455 -0.35 -3.78 1.52
N ASP A 456 -0.35 -5.12 1.45
CA ASP A 456 0.81 -5.86 0.92
C ASP A 456 0.46 -7.26 0.44
N PHE A 457 1.28 -7.82 -0.44
CA PHE A 457 1.24 -9.24 -0.75
C PHE A 457 2.65 -9.77 -1.07
N VAL A 458 2.86 -11.07 -0.88
CA VAL A 458 4.12 -11.73 -1.21
C VAL A 458 3.86 -13.09 -1.87
N ALA A 459 4.67 -13.44 -2.87
CA ALA A 459 4.59 -14.76 -3.48
C ALA A 459 4.96 -15.86 -2.48
N LYS A 460 4.10 -16.87 -2.37
CA LYS A 460 4.31 -17.99 -1.46
C LYS A 460 5.22 -19.04 -2.13
N PRO A 461 6.27 -19.54 -1.43
CA PRO A 461 7.03 -20.67 -1.92
C PRO A 461 6.13 -21.90 -2.11
N GLY A 462 6.09 -22.42 -3.34
CA GLY A 462 5.20 -23.52 -3.73
C GLY A 462 3.86 -23.07 -4.34
N GLY A 463 3.68 -21.78 -4.63
CA GLY A 463 2.55 -21.25 -5.39
C GLY A 463 1.52 -20.54 -4.51
N GLY A 464 0.84 -19.55 -5.11
CA GLY A 464 -0.11 -18.68 -4.43
C GLY A 464 0.56 -17.47 -3.77
N PHE A 465 -0.18 -16.79 -2.90
CA PHE A 465 0.26 -15.54 -2.27
C PHE A 465 -0.14 -15.49 -0.80
N TYR A 466 0.61 -14.75 0.01
CA TYR A 466 0.10 -14.21 1.27
C TYR A 466 -0.28 -12.75 1.05
N VAL A 467 -1.39 -12.32 1.66
CA VAL A 467 -1.94 -10.96 1.52
C VAL A 467 -2.15 -10.36 2.91
N ALA A 468 -1.69 -9.13 3.12
CA ALA A 468 -1.95 -8.33 4.29
C ALA A 468 -3.02 -7.27 3.98
N LYS A 469 -4.08 -7.25 4.79
CA LYS A 469 -5.17 -6.27 4.71
C LYS A 469 -5.25 -5.47 6.00
N GLY A 470 -5.21 -4.15 5.88
CA GLY A 470 -5.37 -3.21 6.99
C GLY A 470 -6.74 -3.28 7.65
N ALA A 471 -6.80 -2.90 8.92
CA ALA A 471 -8.06 -2.60 9.58
C ALA A 471 -8.68 -1.37 8.92
N ALA A 472 -10.01 -1.25 8.94
CA ALA A 472 -10.69 -0.02 8.57
C ALA A 472 -10.45 1.03 9.66
N LEU A 473 -9.45 1.90 9.47
CA LEU A 473 -9.11 2.94 10.45
C LEU A 473 -10.16 4.06 10.45
N ASP A 474 -10.49 4.57 11.63
CA ASP A 474 -11.44 5.67 11.77
C ASP A 474 -10.93 6.97 11.12
N MET A 475 -11.81 7.62 10.35
CA MET A 475 -11.59 8.91 9.68
C MET A 475 -12.46 10.04 10.26
N GLY A 476 -13.00 9.86 11.46
CA GLY A 476 -13.92 10.80 12.07
C GLY A 476 -15.31 10.79 11.38
N PRO A 477 -16.04 11.91 11.35
CA PRO A 477 -17.47 11.93 11.06
C PRO A 477 -17.89 11.56 9.62
N ARG A 478 -16.93 11.29 8.72
CA ARG A 478 -17.19 11.01 7.29
C ARG A 478 -16.93 9.57 6.84
N ALA A 479 -16.56 8.68 7.76
CA ALA A 479 -16.57 7.24 7.51
C ALA A 479 -18.01 6.69 7.40
N LEU A 480 -18.21 5.65 6.59
CA LEU A 480 -19.54 5.08 6.34
C LEU A 480 -19.90 4.01 7.36
N THR A 481 -18.97 3.11 7.61
CA THR A 481 -19.14 1.98 8.49
C THR A 481 -19.09 2.44 9.95
N ALA A 482 -19.82 1.74 10.81
CA ALA A 482 -19.95 2.08 12.21
C ALA A 482 -18.59 2.00 12.94
N PRO A 483 -18.31 2.89 13.91
CA PRO A 483 -17.19 2.72 14.82
C PRO A 483 -17.44 1.51 15.71
N VAL A 484 -16.44 0.63 15.83
CA VAL A 484 -16.53 -0.62 16.62
C VAL A 484 -15.63 -0.60 17.84
N GLU A 485 -14.50 0.09 17.73
CA GLU A 485 -13.54 0.32 18.82
C GLU A 485 -12.85 1.68 18.53
N ARG A 486 -12.23 2.30 19.53
CA ARG A 486 -11.61 3.62 19.33
C ARG A 486 -10.57 3.53 18.20
N GLY A 487 -10.74 4.36 17.18
CA GLY A 487 -9.85 4.38 16.02
C GLY A 487 -10.08 3.28 14.98
N ILE A 488 -11.06 2.39 15.17
CA ILE A 488 -11.37 1.28 14.25
C ILE A 488 -12.86 1.29 13.88
N ARG A 489 -13.14 1.14 12.59
CA ARG A 489 -14.47 0.96 11.99
C ARG A 489 -14.74 -0.50 11.66
N ALA A 490 -16.01 -0.84 11.45
CA ALA A 490 -16.43 -2.21 11.16
C ALA A 490 -15.76 -2.79 9.91
N GLY A 491 -15.62 -2.00 8.84
CA GLY A 491 -14.94 -2.43 7.61
C GLY A 491 -15.53 -3.71 6.99
N SER A 492 -14.69 -4.47 6.29
CA SER A 492 -15.04 -5.78 5.74
C SER A 492 -14.78 -6.92 6.73
N GLN A 493 -15.29 -8.11 6.41
CA GLN A 493 -15.01 -9.35 7.15
C GLN A 493 -13.54 -9.80 7.10
N HIS A 494 -12.68 -9.14 6.33
CA HIS A 494 -11.24 -9.37 6.27
C HIS A 494 -10.43 -8.14 6.70
N SER A 495 -11.05 -7.18 7.40
CA SER A 495 -10.39 -6.02 7.99
C SER A 495 -9.32 -6.46 9.02
N GLY A 496 -8.05 -6.06 8.85
CA GLY A 496 -6.99 -6.32 9.84
C GLY A 496 -6.53 -7.78 9.96
N VAL A 497 -6.31 -8.44 8.81
CA VAL A 497 -5.91 -9.87 8.76
C VAL A 497 -4.78 -10.11 7.75
N ILE A 498 -4.12 -11.27 7.90
CA ILE A 498 -3.29 -11.87 6.84
C ILE A 498 -4.03 -13.08 6.27
N LEU A 499 -4.14 -13.14 4.95
CA LEU A 499 -4.76 -14.25 4.21
C LEU A 499 -3.71 -15.03 3.41
N GLU A 500 -3.93 -16.33 3.27
CA GLU A 500 -3.31 -17.18 2.26
C GLU A 500 -4.25 -17.32 1.06
N ILE A 501 -3.73 -17.06 -0.14
CA ILE A 501 -4.40 -17.23 -1.42
C ILE A 501 -3.80 -18.44 -2.15
N SER A 502 -4.66 -19.36 -2.61
CA SER A 502 -4.20 -20.55 -3.33
C SER A 502 -3.55 -20.22 -4.68
N GLU A 503 -2.74 -21.15 -5.18
CA GLU A 503 -2.02 -21.04 -6.47
C GLU A 503 -2.93 -20.74 -7.67
N ASP A 504 -4.19 -21.17 -7.63
CA ASP A 504 -5.20 -20.90 -8.67
C ASP A 504 -6.03 -19.63 -8.42
N GLY A 505 -5.77 -18.92 -7.30
CA GLY A 505 -6.49 -17.73 -6.87
C GLY A 505 -7.91 -18.00 -6.35
N ARG A 506 -8.32 -19.27 -6.20
CA ARG A 506 -9.72 -19.66 -5.95
C ARG A 506 -10.09 -19.90 -4.50
N ASN A 507 -9.12 -19.89 -3.59
CA ASN A 507 -9.35 -20.02 -2.16
C ASN A 507 -8.59 -18.94 -1.40
N ALA A 508 -9.22 -18.40 -0.36
CA ALA A 508 -8.62 -17.45 0.55
C ALA A 508 -8.88 -17.92 1.99
N ASN A 509 -7.82 -18.08 2.78
CA ASN A 509 -7.90 -18.52 4.19
C ASN A 509 -7.26 -17.45 5.08
N VAL A 510 -7.98 -16.98 6.10
CA VAL A 510 -7.37 -16.13 7.14
C VAL A 510 -6.41 -16.98 7.96
N ILE A 511 -5.13 -16.62 7.97
CA ILE A 511 -4.08 -17.34 8.72
C ILE A 511 -3.67 -16.61 9.99
N ALA A 512 -3.81 -15.29 10.07
CA ALA A 512 -3.55 -14.50 11.28
C ALA A 512 -4.48 -13.28 11.33
N SER A 513 -4.79 -12.78 12.53
CA SER A 513 -5.69 -11.64 12.72
C SER A 513 -5.25 -10.72 13.86
N GLY A 514 -6.01 -9.65 14.12
CA GLY A 514 -5.69 -8.70 15.18
C GLY A 514 -4.64 -7.66 14.79
N PHE A 515 -4.59 -7.28 13.52
CA PHE A 515 -3.71 -6.23 13.00
C PHE A 515 -4.42 -4.89 12.83
N ARG A 516 -3.64 -3.80 12.83
CA ARG A 516 -4.10 -2.44 12.54
C ARG A 516 -3.82 -2.03 11.08
N GLY A 517 -2.58 -2.11 10.64
CA GLY A 517 -2.11 -1.75 9.31
C GLY A 517 -0.85 -2.55 8.95
N PRO A 518 -0.99 -3.87 8.68
CA PRO A 518 0.16 -4.77 8.51
C PRO A 518 0.78 -4.68 7.12
N TYR A 519 2.08 -4.99 7.05
CA TYR A 519 2.86 -5.22 5.82
C TYR A 519 3.66 -6.51 5.94
N LEU A 520 4.10 -7.09 4.82
CA LEU A 520 4.67 -8.44 4.79
C LEU A 520 6.16 -8.44 4.43
N GLY A 521 6.81 -9.53 4.83
CA GLY A 521 8.06 -9.99 4.24
C GLY A 521 8.06 -11.52 4.20
N ILE A 522 8.72 -12.13 3.22
CA ILE A 522 8.85 -13.58 3.15
C ILE A 522 10.23 -13.98 2.65
N HIS A 523 10.81 -15.00 3.28
CA HIS A 523 12.01 -15.61 2.73
C HIS A 523 11.61 -16.50 1.54
N PRO A 524 12.07 -16.21 0.31
CA PRO A 524 11.53 -16.84 -0.91
C PRO A 524 11.82 -18.35 -1.02
N GLU A 525 12.84 -18.86 -0.33
CA GLU A 525 13.13 -20.30 -0.32
C GLU A 525 12.49 -21.07 0.86
N THR A 526 12.56 -20.53 2.09
CA THR A 526 12.11 -21.24 3.30
C THR A 526 10.64 -21.01 3.62
N GLY A 527 10.03 -19.96 3.06
CA GLY A 527 8.66 -19.55 3.39
C GLY A 527 8.52 -18.92 4.77
N PHE A 528 9.62 -18.47 5.38
CA PHE A 528 9.56 -17.75 6.65
C PHE A 528 8.84 -16.41 6.44
N LEU A 529 7.56 -16.38 6.82
CA LEU A 529 6.67 -15.23 6.74
C LEU A 529 6.84 -14.34 7.98
N THR A 530 7.12 -13.07 7.71
CA THR A 530 7.21 -12.01 8.70
C THR A 530 6.22 -10.89 8.35
N ALA A 531 5.92 -10.06 9.33
CA ALA A 531 5.13 -8.85 9.11
C ALA A 531 5.66 -7.69 9.96
N SER A 532 5.25 -6.49 9.60
CA SER A 532 5.23 -5.34 10.51
C SER A 532 3.79 -4.91 10.76
N ASP A 533 3.59 -3.99 11.69
CA ASP A 533 2.34 -3.27 11.85
C ASP A 533 2.62 -1.77 12.08
N GLN A 534 1.69 -0.91 11.71
CA GLN A 534 1.80 0.52 11.99
C GLN A 534 1.29 0.83 13.39
N GLU A 535 2.12 1.53 14.16
CA GLU A 535 1.73 2.06 15.47
C GLU A 535 0.42 2.85 15.42
N GLY A 536 -0.37 2.73 16.48
CA GLY A 536 -1.51 3.58 16.76
C GLY A 536 -2.40 2.93 17.80
N HIS A 537 -3.71 3.00 17.61
CA HIS A 537 -4.68 2.31 18.46
C HIS A 537 -4.33 0.83 18.61
N HIS A 538 -4.20 0.35 19.85
CA HIS A 538 -3.84 -1.03 20.22
C HIS A 538 -2.45 -1.52 19.78
N VAL A 539 -1.69 -0.75 19.01
CA VAL A 539 -0.33 -1.10 18.56
C VAL A 539 0.64 -0.10 19.20
N PRO A 540 1.31 -0.46 20.32
CA PRO A 540 2.02 0.51 21.16
C PRO A 540 3.21 1.20 20.50
N SER A 541 3.94 0.46 19.67
CA SER A 541 5.07 0.94 18.86
C SER A 541 5.19 0.08 17.59
N THR A 542 6.21 0.25 16.76
CA THR A 542 6.36 -0.55 15.53
C THR A 542 6.85 -1.97 15.86
N PRO A 543 6.09 -3.05 15.60
CA PRO A 543 6.56 -4.41 15.80
C PRO A 543 7.20 -5.00 14.53
N ILE A 544 8.12 -5.94 14.72
CA ILE A 544 8.47 -6.96 13.73
C ILE A 544 7.89 -8.28 14.23
N LEU A 545 7.12 -8.96 13.39
CA LEU A 545 6.29 -10.11 13.73
C LEU A 545 6.75 -11.34 12.94
N THR A 546 6.74 -12.51 13.59
CA THR A 546 6.76 -13.79 12.89
C THR A 546 5.33 -14.30 12.76
N ILE A 547 4.93 -14.74 11.57
CA ILE A 547 3.54 -15.12 11.31
C ILE A 547 3.39 -16.64 11.29
N ASN A 548 2.54 -17.16 12.16
CA ASN A 548 2.09 -18.55 12.16
C ASN A 548 0.57 -18.62 12.02
N GLU A 549 0.08 -19.80 11.62
CA GLU A 549 -1.35 -20.05 11.55
C GLU A 549 -2.02 -19.84 12.91
N THR A 550 -3.17 -19.15 12.89
CA THR A 550 -4.06 -18.80 13.99
C THR A 550 -3.60 -17.70 14.94
N ASP A 551 -2.41 -17.12 14.70
CA ASP A 551 -1.86 -16.02 15.51
C ASP A 551 -2.82 -14.83 15.64
N PHE A 552 -2.71 -14.13 16.77
CA PHE A 552 -3.48 -12.92 17.08
C PHE A 552 -2.58 -11.82 17.64
N PHE A 553 -2.60 -10.63 17.03
CA PHE A 553 -1.63 -9.56 17.32
C PHE A 553 -2.18 -8.38 18.14
N GLY A 554 -3.40 -8.49 18.69
CA GLY A 554 -3.86 -7.64 19.81
C GLY A 554 -4.81 -6.50 19.48
N VAL A 555 -5.26 -6.34 18.24
CA VAL A 555 -6.40 -5.47 17.89
C VAL A 555 -7.70 -6.28 17.99
N ASN A 556 -8.48 -6.06 19.05
CA ASN A 556 -9.65 -6.90 19.34
C ASN A 556 -10.76 -6.77 18.29
N ALA A 557 -11.01 -5.56 17.80
CA ALA A 557 -11.96 -5.31 16.71
C ALA A 557 -11.71 -6.14 15.44
N THR A 558 -10.47 -6.58 15.20
CA THR A 558 -10.10 -7.37 14.01
C THR A 558 -9.76 -8.82 14.34
N ALA A 559 -10.23 -9.34 15.48
CA ALA A 559 -10.02 -10.74 15.86
C ALA A 559 -10.78 -11.73 14.95
N HIS A 560 -11.97 -11.33 14.47
CA HIS A 560 -12.92 -12.13 13.67
C HIS A 560 -13.33 -13.47 14.29
N ARG A 561 -13.36 -13.53 15.62
CA ARG A 561 -13.73 -14.73 16.38
C ARG A 561 -14.23 -14.35 17.78
N ASP A 562 -15.18 -15.13 18.31
CA ASP A 562 -15.77 -14.88 19.63
C ASP A 562 -14.75 -15.10 20.78
N GLU A 563 -13.92 -16.13 20.66
CA GLU A 563 -12.85 -16.43 21.62
C GLU A 563 -11.54 -15.83 21.12
N ILE A 564 -11.20 -14.65 21.66
CA ILE A 564 -9.97 -13.94 21.34
C ILE A 564 -8.77 -14.68 21.98
N PRO A 565 -7.77 -15.13 21.21
CA PRO A 565 -6.59 -15.83 21.73
C PRO A 565 -5.70 -14.92 22.58
N GLU A 566 -4.73 -15.52 23.27
CA GLU A 566 -3.61 -14.75 23.82
C GLU A 566 -2.85 -14.05 22.70
N ILE A 567 -2.36 -12.86 22.99
CA ILE A 567 -1.57 -12.05 22.06
C ILE A 567 -0.24 -12.76 21.80
N THR A 568 0.06 -13.01 20.53
CA THR A 568 1.38 -13.45 20.10
C THR A 568 2.37 -12.28 20.26
N PRO A 569 3.45 -12.42 21.05
CA PRO A 569 4.46 -11.38 21.18
C PRO A 569 5.17 -11.18 19.83
N PRO A 570 5.62 -9.94 19.52
CA PRO A 570 6.44 -9.73 18.35
C PRO A 570 7.80 -10.44 18.49
N LEU A 571 8.55 -10.53 17.39
CA LEU A 571 9.97 -10.83 17.45
C LEU A 571 10.73 -9.70 18.16
N LEU A 572 10.38 -8.45 17.85
CA LEU A 572 10.88 -7.27 18.52
C LEU A 572 9.94 -6.06 18.36
N TRP A 573 10.05 -5.10 19.28
CA TRP A 573 9.55 -3.74 19.11
C TRP A 573 10.68 -2.80 18.67
N ILE A 574 10.36 -1.86 17.79
CA ILE A 574 11.21 -0.73 17.41
C ILE A 574 10.59 0.52 18.06
N PRO A 575 11.35 1.28 18.87
CA PRO A 575 10.80 2.46 19.55
C PRO A 575 10.24 3.51 18.59
N HIS A 576 9.17 4.21 18.99
CA HIS A 576 8.49 5.22 18.16
C HIS A 576 9.44 6.29 17.60
N ASN A 577 10.37 6.80 18.41
CA ASN A 577 11.33 7.82 17.99
C ASN A 577 12.38 7.29 16.98
N VAL A 578 12.49 5.97 16.84
CA VAL A 578 13.37 5.27 15.89
C VAL A 578 12.60 4.94 14.62
N ASP A 579 11.48 4.24 14.74
CA ASP A 579 10.51 3.97 13.67
C ASP A 579 9.08 4.05 14.19
N ARG A 580 8.36 5.08 13.74
CA ARG A 580 6.94 5.32 14.07
C ARG A 580 5.95 4.71 13.08
N SER A 581 6.42 4.18 11.96
CA SER A 581 5.56 3.64 10.91
C SER A 581 6.35 2.65 10.06
N GLY A 582 6.40 1.40 10.54
CA GLY A 582 6.98 0.29 9.82
C GLY A 582 6.14 -0.13 8.61
N ILE A 583 6.82 -0.53 7.53
CA ILE A 583 6.21 -1.00 6.27
C ILE A 583 6.77 -2.40 5.94
N SER A 584 7.11 -2.65 4.68
CA SER A 584 7.44 -3.98 4.17
C SER A 584 8.85 -4.39 4.61
N GLN A 585 9.16 -5.66 4.35
CA GLN A 585 10.42 -6.27 4.73
C GLN A 585 10.93 -7.15 3.59
N THR A 586 12.25 -7.11 3.36
CA THR A 586 12.90 -7.90 2.30
C THR A 586 14.02 -8.74 2.87
N TRP A 587 14.00 -10.03 2.55
CA TRP A 587 15.15 -10.90 2.82
C TRP A 587 16.24 -10.70 1.78
N ILE A 588 17.45 -10.42 2.23
CA ILE A 588 18.62 -10.21 1.37
C ILE A 588 19.21 -11.56 0.98
N THR A 589 18.57 -12.25 0.04
CA THR A 589 19.00 -13.59 -0.40
C THR A 589 20.24 -13.59 -1.28
N SER A 590 20.71 -12.40 -1.71
CA SER A 590 21.95 -12.27 -2.48
C SER A 590 23.19 -12.38 -1.59
N ASP A 591 24.21 -13.09 -2.09
CA ASP A 591 25.57 -13.11 -1.54
C ASP A 591 26.42 -11.87 -1.92
N GLN A 592 25.87 -10.95 -2.73
CA GLN A 592 26.57 -9.75 -3.20
C GLN A 592 26.39 -8.53 -2.28
N MET A 593 25.64 -8.68 -1.19
CA MET A 593 25.36 -7.62 -0.20
C MET A 593 26.31 -7.65 1.00
N GLY A 594 27.32 -8.51 0.97
CA GLY A 594 28.37 -8.55 2.00
C GLY A 594 27.76 -8.85 3.38
N PRO A 595 28.01 -8.02 4.39
CA PRO A 595 27.48 -8.22 5.74
C PRO A 595 25.97 -8.36 5.88
N LEU A 596 25.16 -7.82 4.95
CA LEU A 596 23.70 -7.96 4.99
C LEU A 596 23.19 -9.24 4.32
N SER A 597 24.05 -10.02 3.67
CA SER A 597 23.66 -11.25 2.98
C SER A 597 23.05 -12.26 3.94
N GLY A 598 21.82 -12.68 3.66
CA GLY A 598 21.03 -13.62 4.45
C GLY A 598 20.09 -12.98 5.48
N ASP A 599 20.20 -11.67 5.70
CA ASP A 599 19.42 -10.99 6.74
C ASP A 599 18.09 -10.45 6.23
N LEU A 600 17.19 -10.23 7.18
CA LEU A 600 15.95 -9.50 6.97
C LEU A 600 16.23 -7.99 7.07
N VAL A 601 15.79 -7.23 6.08
CA VAL A 601 15.81 -5.76 6.09
C VAL A 601 14.39 -5.24 6.23
N HIS A 602 14.17 -4.35 7.18
CA HIS A 602 12.89 -3.69 7.44
C HIS A 602 12.90 -2.24 6.93
N MET A 603 11.77 -1.79 6.38
CA MET A 603 11.60 -0.47 5.81
C MET A 603 10.78 0.43 6.75
N SER A 604 11.26 1.67 6.93
CA SER A 604 10.57 2.69 7.73
C SER A 604 10.01 3.81 6.88
N TYR A 605 8.72 4.10 7.06
CA TYR A 605 8.05 5.23 6.45
C TYR A 605 8.30 6.53 7.21
N GLY A 606 8.14 6.47 8.53
CA GLY A 606 8.09 7.65 9.39
C GLY A 606 9.44 8.34 9.53
N ARG A 607 10.50 7.56 9.67
CA ARG A 607 11.89 8.02 9.58
C ARG A 607 12.51 7.28 8.38
N PRO A 608 12.50 7.87 7.18
CA PRO A 608 13.00 7.24 5.97
C PRO A 608 14.32 6.51 6.21
N GLY A 609 14.34 5.19 6.01
CA GLY A 609 15.51 4.39 6.32
C GLY A 609 15.27 2.89 6.36
N LEU A 610 16.38 2.16 6.32
CA LEU A 610 16.41 0.70 6.33
C LEU A 610 17.03 0.21 7.64
N PHE A 611 16.49 -0.87 8.18
CA PHE A 611 16.95 -1.50 9.40
C PHE A 611 17.38 -2.93 9.12
N ARG A 612 18.56 -3.31 9.60
CA ARG A 612 18.99 -4.71 9.63
C ARG A 612 18.31 -5.36 10.83
N VAL A 613 17.52 -6.40 10.59
CA VAL A 613 16.88 -7.20 11.64
C VAL A 613 17.77 -8.41 11.93
N LEU A 614 18.15 -8.57 13.19
CA LEU A 614 18.90 -9.70 13.70
C LEU A 614 17.99 -10.58 14.55
N ILE A 615 18.17 -11.89 14.50
CA ILE A 615 17.37 -12.87 15.24
C ILE A 615 18.27 -13.65 16.22
N ASP A 616 17.96 -13.58 17.52
CA ASP A 616 18.53 -14.43 18.57
C ASP A 616 17.56 -15.60 18.81
N SER A 617 17.92 -16.78 18.30
CA SER A 617 17.22 -18.03 18.60
C SER A 617 17.79 -18.69 19.85
N THR A 618 16.91 -18.99 20.80
CA THR A 618 17.19 -19.69 22.06
C THR A 618 16.49 -21.04 22.09
N ASP A 619 16.81 -21.91 23.07
CA ASP A 619 16.07 -23.16 23.24
C ASP A 619 14.59 -22.90 23.61
N SER A 620 14.31 -21.74 24.19
CA SER A 620 13.00 -21.31 24.70
C SER A 620 12.14 -20.55 23.68
N GLY A 621 12.72 -20.10 22.57
CA GLY A 621 12.04 -19.31 21.53
C GLY A 621 12.96 -18.32 20.83
N ALA A 622 12.40 -17.43 20.00
CA ALA A 622 13.15 -16.42 19.27
C ALA A 622 12.82 -15.01 19.76
N GLN A 623 13.81 -14.12 19.68
CA GLN A 623 13.66 -12.68 19.90
C GLN A 623 14.57 -11.93 18.94
N GLY A 624 14.31 -10.66 18.69
CA GLY A 624 15.02 -9.89 17.68
C GLY A 624 15.59 -8.59 18.20
N GLY A 625 16.47 -8.03 17.38
CA GLY A 625 16.98 -6.69 17.53
C GLY A 625 17.26 -6.04 16.19
N VAL A 626 17.40 -4.73 16.19
CA VAL A 626 17.59 -3.92 14.99
C VAL A 626 18.73 -2.92 15.15
N THR A 627 19.37 -2.65 14.02
CA THR A 627 20.32 -1.56 13.84
C THR A 627 19.98 -0.83 12.54
N VAL A 628 20.23 0.47 12.49
CA VAL A 628 20.00 1.28 11.29
C VAL A 628 21.08 0.95 10.26
N ILE A 629 20.70 0.79 9.00
CA ILE A 629 21.66 0.70 7.88
C ILE A 629 22.03 2.14 7.48
N PRO A 630 23.28 2.59 7.69
CA PRO A 630 23.65 3.97 7.44
C PRO A 630 23.48 4.33 5.96
N GLY A 631 22.80 5.44 5.70
CA GLY A 631 22.52 5.91 4.36
C GLY A 631 21.74 7.22 4.36
N HIS A 632 21.71 7.89 3.21
CA HIS A 632 20.80 9.01 2.98
C HIS A 632 19.57 8.48 2.24
N TYR A 633 18.42 8.55 2.89
CA TYR A 633 17.13 8.10 2.34
C TYR A 633 16.24 9.34 2.17
N PRO A 634 16.21 9.94 0.97
CA PRO A 634 15.53 11.21 0.76
C PRO A 634 14.01 11.09 0.70
N VAL A 635 13.46 9.87 0.69
CA VAL A 635 12.03 9.56 0.57
C VAL A 635 11.66 8.40 1.50
N PRO A 636 10.41 8.30 2.00
CA PRO A 636 9.98 7.16 2.80
C PRO A 636 10.30 5.86 2.08
N THR A 637 10.91 4.90 2.77
CA THR A 637 11.14 3.57 2.22
C THR A 637 9.92 2.72 2.49
N MET A 638 9.26 2.21 1.45
CA MET A 638 8.02 1.46 1.60
C MET A 638 8.23 -0.02 1.29
N LYS A 639 8.59 -0.34 0.05
CA LYS A 639 8.71 -1.72 -0.44
C LYS A 639 9.91 -1.87 -1.35
N GLY A 640 10.45 -3.09 -1.43
CA GLY A 640 11.67 -3.31 -2.16
C GLY A 640 11.96 -4.76 -2.49
N ARG A 641 12.94 -4.93 -3.37
CA ARG A 641 13.32 -6.21 -3.95
C ARG A 641 14.80 -6.28 -4.22
N VAL A 642 15.36 -7.48 -4.07
CA VAL A 642 16.74 -7.75 -4.49
C VAL A 642 16.77 -8.03 -5.98
N HIS A 643 17.59 -7.28 -6.71
CA HIS A 643 17.73 -7.45 -8.15
C HIS A 643 18.45 -8.77 -8.47
N PRO A 644 17.92 -9.62 -9.38
CA PRO A 644 18.42 -10.98 -9.58
C PRO A 644 19.85 -11.04 -10.17
N SER A 645 20.23 -10.06 -10.99
CA SER A 645 21.57 -10.01 -11.60
C SER A 645 22.66 -9.34 -10.74
N ASP A 646 22.44 -8.11 -10.24
CA ASP A 646 23.47 -7.39 -9.49
C ASP A 646 23.41 -7.61 -7.97
N GLY A 647 22.36 -8.27 -7.48
CA GLY A 647 22.19 -8.67 -6.09
C GLY A 647 21.95 -7.51 -5.12
N GLN A 648 21.72 -6.28 -5.61
CA GLN A 648 21.50 -5.11 -4.76
C GLN A 648 20.03 -4.94 -4.39
N LEU A 649 19.74 -4.23 -3.29
CA LEU A 649 18.37 -3.96 -2.85
C LEU A 649 17.85 -2.67 -3.48
N TYR A 650 16.68 -2.74 -4.11
CA TYR A 650 15.98 -1.60 -4.70
C TYR A 650 14.71 -1.32 -3.90
N VAL A 651 14.43 -0.04 -3.63
CA VAL A 651 13.35 0.38 -2.73
C VAL A 651 12.58 1.54 -3.33
N GLY A 652 11.27 1.40 -3.40
CA GLY A 652 10.33 2.45 -3.78
C GLY A 652 9.71 3.13 -2.56
N GLY A 653 9.22 4.35 -2.76
CA GLY A 653 8.30 4.96 -1.82
C GLY A 653 7.94 6.42 -2.11
N PHE A 654 6.97 6.91 -1.34
CA PHE A 654 6.41 8.25 -1.50
C PHE A 654 5.84 8.78 -0.18
N THR A 655 5.76 10.10 -0.08
CA THR A 655 5.17 10.83 1.05
C THR A 655 3.67 10.97 0.86
N LEU A 656 2.91 10.82 1.94
CA LEU A 656 1.44 10.83 2.01
C LEU A 656 0.97 11.21 3.42
N TRP A 657 1.66 10.72 4.45
CA TRP A 657 1.43 11.03 5.87
C TRP A 657 2.70 11.60 6.53
N GLY A 658 2.68 11.77 7.84
CA GLY A 658 3.80 12.35 8.60
C GLY A 658 5.10 11.56 8.45
N THR A 659 6.14 12.21 7.94
CA THR A 659 7.47 11.63 7.70
C THR A 659 8.55 12.69 7.85
N ASN A 660 9.79 12.28 8.15
CA ASN A 660 10.98 13.15 8.17
C ASN A 660 11.69 13.22 6.80
N SER A 661 10.94 13.05 5.71
CA SER A 661 11.46 13.03 4.35
C SER A 661 11.66 14.43 3.77
N ASP A 662 12.74 14.61 2.99
CA ASP A 662 12.99 15.82 2.19
C ASP A 662 12.37 15.74 0.78
N GLY A 663 12.01 14.53 0.34
CA GLY A 663 11.48 14.23 -1.00
C GLY A 663 10.04 13.73 -0.98
N MET A 664 9.37 13.87 -2.13
CA MET A 664 7.98 13.46 -2.31
C MET A 664 7.82 12.01 -2.77
N THR A 665 8.67 11.55 -3.69
CA THR A 665 8.67 10.16 -4.19
C THR A 665 10.02 9.83 -4.80
N GLY A 666 10.42 8.56 -4.76
CA GLY A 666 11.67 8.12 -5.31
C GLY A 666 11.79 6.61 -5.48
N LEU A 667 12.78 6.23 -6.27
CA LEU A 667 13.28 4.86 -6.40
C LEU A 667 14.76 4.88 -6.04
N LEU A 668 15.14 4.06 -5.07
CA LEU A 668 16.47 4.03 -4.47
C LEU A 668 17.12 2.67 -4.71
N ARG A 669 18.45 2.62 -4.78
CA ARG A 669 19.23 1.37 -4.71
C ARG A 669 20.22 1.45 -3.55
N LEU A 670 20.04 0.59 -2.55
CA LEU A 670 21.05 0.33 -1.53
C LEU A 670 22.12 -0.58 -2.14
N ARG A 671 23.35 -0.06 -2.24
CA ARG A 671 24.46 -0.75 -2.88
C ARG A 671 25.58 -1.03 -1.90
N TYR A 672 26.04 -2.29 -1.86
CA TYR A 672 27.26 -2.67 -1.18
C TYR A 672 28.50 -2.27 -2.01
N THR A 673 29.44 -1.59 -1.38
CA THR A 673 30.62 -1.03 -2.06
C THR A 673 31.88 -1.90 -1.89
N GLY A 674 31.84 -2.90 -1.03
CA GLY A 674 33.02 -3.67 -0.61
C GLY A 674 33.82 -3.03 0.53
N GLN A 675 33.41 -1.88 1.05
CA GLN A 675 34.07 -1.25 2.21
C GLN A 675 33.74 -1.97 3.53
N PRO A 676 34.58 -1.83 4.57
CA PRO A 676 34.32 -2.37 5.91
C PRO A 676 33.00 -1.87 6.50
N SER A 677 32.27 -2.78 7.13
CA SER A 677 31.03 -2.51 7.86
C SER A 677 31.27 -2.55 9.36
N TYR A 678 30.69 -1.60 10.09
CA TYR A 678 30.82 -1.47 11.55
C TYR A 678 29.48 -1.63 12.28
N ILE A 679 28.40 -1.96 11.56
CA ILE A 679 27.12 -2.31 12.19
C ILE A 679 27.20 -3.72 12.79
N PRO A 680 26.39 -4.04 13.81
CA PRO A 680 26.31 -5.38 14.38
C PRO A 680 26.00 -6.47 13.35
N GLU A 681 26.70 -7.59 13.47
CA GLU A 681 26.57 -8.82 12.66
C GLU A 681 25.64 -9.84 13.33
N SER A 682 25.74 -9.99 14.65
CA SER A 682 24.84 -10.83 15.41
C SER A 682 24.76 -10.34 16.85
N PHE A 683 23.68 -10.70 17.54
CA PHE A 683 23.49 -10.39 18.95
C PHE A 683 22.92 -11.61 19.67
N SER A 684 23.08 -11.64 21.00
CA SER A 684 22.31 -12.56 21.84
C SER A 684 22.23 -12.06 23.28
N VAL A 685 21.08 -12.21 23.92
CA VAL A 685 20.82 -11.70 25.28
C VAL A 685 20.70 -12.86 26.26
N ARG A 686 21.43 -12.82 27.37
CA ARG A 686 21.51 -13.89 28.37
C ARG A 686 21.34 -13.34 29.79
N GLU A 687 21.14 -14.20 30.77
CA GLU A 687 20.91 -13.79 32.18
C GLU A 687 22.02 -12.86 32.71
N GLU A 688 23.26 -13.10 32.29
CA GLU A 688 24.43 -12.36 32.75
C GLU A 688 24.75 -11.11 31.91
N GLY A 689 24.12 -10.91 30.75
CA GLY A 689 24.48 -9.79 29.89
C GLY A 689 24.16 -9.94 28.40
N ILE A 690 24.77 -9.06 27.61
CA ILE A 690 24.52 -8.94 26.17
C ILE A 690 25.79 -9.31 25.41
N PHE A 691 25.63 -10.17 24.40
CA PHE A 691 26.65 -10.42 23.37
C PHE A 691 26.33 -9.62 22.12
N LEU A 692 27.32 -8.95 21.55
CA LEU A 692 27.23 -8.27 20.27
C LEU A 692 28.47 -8.58 19.44
N ARG A 693 28.30 -8.90 18.16
CA ARG A 693 29.39 -9.23 17.24
C ARG A 693 29.41 -8.30 16.03
N PHE A 694 30.59 -8.16 15.44
CA PHE A 694 30.88 -7.26 14.32
C PHE A 694 31.77 -7.96 13.28
N ASP A 695 31.79 -7.45 12.06
CA ASP A 695 32.69 -7.97 11.01
C ASP A 695 34.16 -7.56 11.23
N GLN A 696 34.40 -6.44 11.91
CA GLN A 696 35.74 -5.90 12.15
C GLN A 696 36.28 -6.30 13.52
N GLU A 697 37.61 -6.47 13.58
CA GLU A 697 38.30 -6.62 14.86
C GLU A 697 38.23 -5.30 15.64
N LEU A 698 37.95 -5.36 16.94
CA LEU A 698 37.78 -4.22 17.83
C LEU A 698 39.06 -3.90 18.60
N ASP A 699 39.20 -2.64 18.95
CA ASP A 699 40.25 -2.15 19.85
C ASP A 699 39.93 -2.54 21.29
N GLU A 700 40.95 -3.08 21.99
CA GLU A 700 40.76 -3.67 23.32
C GLU A 700 40.60 -2.61 24.41
N GLU A 701 41.28 -1.47 24.28
CA GLU A 701 41.17 -0.37 25.24
C GLU A 701 39.81 0.31 25.12
N ALA A 702 39.32 0.51 23.89
CA ALA A 702 37.98 1.04 23.65
C ALA A 702 36.89 0.11 24.18
N VAL A 703 37.03 -1.21 24.00
CA VAL A 703 36.04 -2.16 24.52
C VAL A 703 36.00 -2.16 26.05
N ALA A 704 37.14 -2.07 26.72
CA ALA A 704 37.23 -2.08 28.18
C ALA A 704 36.71 -0.79 28.85
N ASP A 705 36.50 0.30 28.10
CA ASP A 705 35.96 1.55 28.62
C ASP A 705 34.43 1.46 28.80
N ILE A 706 34.00 1.08 30.00
CA ILE A 706 32.58 0.93 30.32
C ILE A 706 31.77 2.24 30.20
N SER A 707 32.42 3.41 30.21
CA SER A 707 31.74 4.69 30.01
C SER A 707 31.26 4.90 28.57
N GLY A 708 31.74 4.06 27.64
CA GLY A 708 31.28 4.00 26.27
C GLY A 708 29.94 3.29 26.09
N TYR A 709 29.34 2.70 27.12
CA TYR A 709 28.09 1.96 27.02
C TYR A 709 26.98 2.53 27.90
N ARG A 710 25.75 2.44 27.41
CA ARG A 710 24.53 2.78 28.15
C ARG A 710 23.44 1.78 27.81
N ALA A 711 22.85 1.17 28.82
CA ALA A 711 21.79 0.18 28.64
C ALA A 711 20.53 0.64 29.35
N GLU A 712 19.39 0.53 28.67
CA GLU A 712 18.07 0.91 29.17
C GLU A 712 17.04 -0.17 28.87
N ARG A 713 15.98 -0.22 29.68
CA ARG A 713 14.80 -1.06 29.42
C ARG A 713 13.50 -0.36 29.78
N TRP A 714 12.42 -0.76 29.13
CA TRP A 714 11.05 -0.39 29.46
C TRP A 714 10.05 -1.36 28.82
N ASN A 715 8.79 -1.23 29.24
CA ASN A 715 7.62 -1.85 28.65
C ASN A 715 6.69 -0.78 28.09
N TYR A 716 5.77 -1.22 27.25
CA TYR A 716 4.68 -0.42 26.74
C TYR A 716 3.38 -0.77 27.45
N LEU A 717 2.43 0.17 27.39
CA LEU A 717 1.06 -0.07 27.80
C LEU A 717 0.17 -0.16 26.56
N ARG A 718 -0.30 -1.36 26.25
CA ARG A 718 -1.27 -1.60 25.18
C ARG A 718 -2.67 -1.15 25.58
N THR A 719 -3.21 -0.17 24.87
CA THR A 719 -4.56 0.38 25.09
C THR A 719 -5.21 0.78 23.77
N GLU A 720 -6.47 1.20 23.81
CA GLU A 720 -7.18 1.79 22.66
C GLU A 720 -6.69 3.22 22.31
N GLN A 721 -5.85 3.84 23.14
CA GLN A 721 -5.25 5.14 22.85
C GLN A 721 -4.23 5.00 21.71
N TYR A 722 -4.00 6.08 20.98
CA TYR A 722 -2.97 6.09 19.95
C TYR A 722 -1.56 6.00 20.55
N GLY A 723 -0.83 4.93 20.24
CA GLY A 723 0.56 4.70 20.70
C GLY A 723 0.67 4.39 22.19
N SER A 724 1.87 4.51 22.75
CA SER A 724 2.11 4.29 24.18
C SER A 724 3.27 5.13 24.73
N GLY A 725 3.17 5.48 26.02
CA GLY A 725 4.32 5.96 26.78
C GLY A 725 5.26 4.82 27.18
N HIS A 726 6.33 5.14 27.90
CA HIS A 726 7.25 4.14 28.44
C HIS A 726 6.97 3.86 29.92
N TYR A 727 7.03 2.59 30.29
CA TYR A 727 6.77 2.11 31.64
C TYR A 727 7.90 1.22 32.13
N GLN A 728 8.28 1.36 33.39
CA GLN A 728 9.23 0.48 34.06
C GLN A 728 8.60 -0.92 34.22
N LEU A 729 9.41 -1.93 34.55
CA LEU A 729 8.88 -3.29 34.75
C LEU A 729 7.82 -3.40 35.86
N ASP A 730 7.81 -2.46 36.82
CA ASP A 730 6.79 -2.40 37.88
C ASP A 730 5.47 -1.70 37.45
N GLY A 731 5.41 -1.20 36.21
CA GLY A 731 4.25 -0.51 35.63
C GLY A 731 4.18 0.99 35.92
N SER A 732 5.15 1.58 36.62
CA SER A 732 5.25 3.03 36.78
C SER A 732 5.80 3.70 35.51
N PRO A 733 5.40 4.94 35.17
CA PRO A 733 5.97 5.64 34.03
C PRO A 733 7.49 5.84 34.13
N GLY A 734 8.21 5.61 33.05
CA GLY A 734 9.65 5.84 32.95
C GLY A 734 10.41 4.71 32.26
N GLN A 735 11.72 4.92 32.15
CA GLN A 735 12.69 3.94 31.66
C GLN A 735 13.66 3.59 32.80
N GLU A 736 14.15 2.36 32.82
CA GLU A 736 15.14 1.91 33.80
C GLU A 736 16.53 1.88 33.15
N LEU A 737 17.46 2.65 33.72
CA LEU A 737 18.88 2.55 33.39
C LEU A 737 19.49 1.32 34.06
N LEU A 738 20.24 0.54 33.28
CA LEU A 738 20.94 -0.65 33.73
C LEU A 738 22.46 -0.41 33.76
N PRO A 739 23.14 -0.79 34.85
CA PRO A 739 24.58 -0.61 34.96
C PRO A 739 25.34 -1.64 34.12
N VAL A 740 26.33 -1.18 33.37
CA VAL A 740 27.32 -2.05 32.72
C VAL A 740 28.51 -2.22 33.66
N PHE A 741 28.70 -3.43 34.19
CA PHE A 741 29.73 -3.72 35.19
C PHE A 741 31.11 -3.95 34.59
N SER A 742 31.15 -4.64 33.46
CA SER A 742 32.38 -4.94 32.74
C SER A 742 32.07 -5.24 31.28
N ALA A 743 33.05 -5.01 30.42
CA ALA A 743 33.01 -5.32 29.00
C ALA A 743 34.19 -6.23 28.66
N HIS A 744 33.91 -7.33 27.97
CA HIS A 744 34.89 -8.36 27.63
C HIS A 744 34.96 -8.50 26.12
N LEU A 745 36.18 -8.60 25.59
CA LEU A 745 36.44 -8.82 24.17
C LEU A 745 36.50 -10.32 23.89
N SER A 746 35.92 -10.77 22.77
CA SER A 746 36.00 -12.16 22.32
C SER A 746 37.42 -12.57 21.91
N ASP A 747 37.69 -13.86 21.87
CA ASP A 747 39.00 -14.42 21.52
C ASP A 747 39.45 -14.02 20.09
N ASP A 748 38.50 -13.85 19.18
CA ASP A 748 38.72 -13.40 17.79
C ASP A 748 38.67 -11.87 17.63
N ARG A 749 38.48 -11.14 18.73
CA ARG A 749 38.37 -9.68 18.80
C ARG A 749 37.21 -9.09 18.00
N LYS A 750 36.24 -9.89 17.58
CA LYS A 750 35.08 -9.46 16.76
C LYS A 750 33.77 -9.39 17.53
N GLY A 751 33.79 -9.61 18.83
CA GLY A 751 32.61 -9.56 19.66
C GLY A 751 32.89 -8.97 21.03
N ILE A 752 31.86 -8.42 21.62
CA ILE A 752 31.84 -7.92 22.99
C ILE A 752 30.81 -8.71 23.81
N PHE A 753 31.12 -8.91 25.07
CA PHE A 753 30.17 -9.32 26.10
C PHE A 753 30.10 -8.21 27.15
N LEU A 754 28.90 -7.67 27.36
CA LEU A 754 28.63 -6.64 28.36
C LEU A 754 27.93 -7.28 29.55
N ALA A 755 28.58 -7.28 30.70
CA ALA A 755 28.04 -7.81 31.94
C ALA A 755 27.02 -6.81 32.52
N ILE A 756 25.74 -7.17 32.45
CA ILE A 756 24.63 -6.36 32.95
C ILE A 756 23.81 -7.26 33.88
N PRO A 757 23.75 -6.97 35.18
CA PRO A 757 22.98 -7.79 36.10
C PRO A 757 21.48 -7.59 35.87
N THR A 758 20.68 -8.56 36.26
CA THR A 758 19.20 -8.45 36.32
C THR A 758 18.54 -8.22 34.96
N ILE A 759 19.07 -8.82 33.89
CA ILE A 759 18.32 -8.93 32.63
C ILE A 759 17.10 -9.79 32.90
N GLU A 760 15.93 -9.17 32.74
CA GLU A 760 14.61 -9.78 32.87
C GLU A 760 13.87 -9.58 31.55
N VAL A 761 12.74 -10.29 31.40
CA VAL A 761 11.86 -10.10 30.24
C VAL A 761 11.38 -8.65 30.20
N ALA A 762 11.58 -8.01 29.06
CA ALA A 762 11.20 -6.63 28.79
C ALA A 762 10.77 -6.51 27.33
N GLU A 763 9.73 -5.75 27.07
CA GLU A 763 9.27 -5.51 25.70
C GLU A 763 10.30 -4.71 24.91
N GLN A 764 11.07 -3.83 25.56
CA GLN A 764 12.10 -3.04 24.90
C GLN A 764 13.36 -2.90 25.75
N MET A 765 14.49 -3.07 25.10
CA MET A 765 15.81 -2.66 25.57
C MET A 765 16.53 -1.85 24.49
N GLN A 766 17.41 -0.96 24.95
CA GLN A 766 18.32 -0.19 24.11
C GLN A 766 19.74 -0.32 24.67
N LEU A 767 20.70 -0.53 23.77
CA LEU A 767 22.13 -0.48 24.06
C LEU A 767 22.78 0.60 23.18
N THR A 768 23.20 1.70 23.79
CA THR A 768 24.11 2.67 23.16
C THR A 768 25.54 2.21 23.38
N TYR A 769 26.37 2.30 22.35
CA TYR A 769 27.80 1.98 22.46
C TYR A 769 28.67 2.96 21.65
N ARG A 770 29.84 3.28 22.19
CA ARG A 770 30.94 3.97 21.49
C ARG A 770 32.14 3.05 21.47
N LEU A 771 32.55 2.67 20.26
CA LEU A 771 33.60 1.69 20.03
C LEU A 771 34.64 2.21 19.04
N LYS A 772 35.74 1.47 18.97
CA LYS A 772 36.80 1.67 18.00
C LYS A 772 37.20 0.34 17.41
N ALA A 773 37.30 0.28 16.08
CA ALA A 773 37.86 -0.86 15.38
C ALA A 773 39.40 -0.80 15.38
N SER A 774 40.04 -1.96 15.20
CA SER A 774 41.50 -2.11 15.17
C SER A 774 42.16 -1.37 13.99
N ASP A 775 41.38 -1.03 12.96
CA ASP A 775 41.80 -0.18 11.85
C ASP A 775 41.81 1.33 12.22
N GLY A 776 41.34 1.68 13.41
CA GLY A 776 41.27 3.03 13.95
C GLY A 776 39.96 3.74 13.72
N HIS A 777 38.97 3.13 13.04
CA HIS A 777 37.64 3.72 12.87
C HIS A 777 36.90 3.78 14.20
N GLU A 778 36.45 4.97 14.58
CA GLU A 778 35.63 5.21 15.76
C GLU A 778 34.17 5.32 15.33
N PHE A 779 33.28 4.64 16.04
CA PHE A 779 31.86 4.60 15.73
C PHE A 779 31.03 4.59 17.02
N GLU A 780 29.86 5.21 16.94
CA GLU A 780 28.88 5.31 18.01
C GLU A 780 27.50 5.04 17.41
N ASP A 781 26.75 4.13 18.03
CA ASP A 781 25.44 3.73 17.54
C ASP A 781 24.58 3.16 18.67
N ASP A 782 23.32 2.93 18.34
CA ASP A 782 22.34 2.29 19.18
C ASP A 782 21.93 0.93 18.61
N PHE A 783 21.58 0.01 19.50
CA PHE A 783 20.99 -1.28 19.17
C PHE A 783 19.73 -1.49 20.01
N TRP A 784 18.61 -1.72 19.34
CA TRP A 784 17.30 -1.88 19.99
C TRP A 784 16.82 -3.30 19.85
N PHE A 785 16.31 -3.91 20.92
CA PHE A 785 15.93 -5.31 20.92
C PHE A 785 14.86 -5.59 21.98
N SER A 786 14.14 -6.69 21.81
CA SER A 786 13.19 -7.18 22.81
C SER A 786 13.75 -8.42 23.52
N VAL A 787 13.35 -8.61 24.77
CA VAL A 787 13.79 -9.75 25.58
C VAL A 787 12.56 -10.54 26.00
N HIS A 788 12.28 -11.62 25.27
CA HIS A 788 11.17 -12.55 25.56
C HIS A 788 11.67 -13.79 26.31
N HIS A 789 12.94 -14.15 26.11
CA HIS A 789 13.56 -15.32 26.67
C HIS A 789 14.94 -14.96 27.22
N VAL A 790 15.21 -15.44 28.44
CA VAL A 790 16.50 -15.25 29.09
C VAL A 790 17.02 -16.62 29.50
N GLU A 791 18.21 -16.97 29.00
CA GLU A 791 18.91 -18.21 29.30
C GLU A 791 20.32 -17.91 29.84
N PRO A 792 20.93 -18.81 30.63
CA PRO A 792 22.30 -18.61 31.10
C PRO A 792 23.29 -18.51 29.94
N ALA A 793 24.28 -17.63 30.08
CA ALA A 793 25.34 -17.46 29.11
C ALA A 793 26.25 -18.69 29.04
N ASP A 794 26.55 -19.11 27.81
CA ASP A 794 27.62 -20.05 27.49
C ASP A 794 28.75 -19.29 26.79
N PHE A 795 29.68 -18.76 27.61
CA PHE A 795 30.78 -17.91 27.15
C PHE A 795 31.71 -18.65 26.18
N GLU A 796 32.04 -19.90 26.48
CA GLU A 796 32.98 -20.70 25.71
C GLU A 796 32.43 -20.98 24.30
N SER A 797 31.14 -21.35 24.18
CA SER A 797 30.55 -21.57 22.85
C SER A 797 30.37 -20.29 22.04
N LYS A 798 30.29 -19.14 22.71
CA LYS A 798 30.25 -17.80 22.08
C LYS A 798 31.64 -17.20 21.80
N GLY A 799 32.72 -17.91 22.14
CA GLY A 799 34.10 -17.49 21.85
C GLY A 799 34.69 -16.50 22.86
N PHE A 800 34.28 -16.57 24.12
CA PHE A 800 34.79 -15.77 25.22
C PHE A 800 35.45 -16.66 26.26
N SER A 801 36.77 -16.74 26.23
CA SER A 801 37.53 -17.53 27.19
C SER A 801 37.88 -16.74 28.46
N GLY A 802 37.96 -17.42 29.60
CA GLY A 802 38.47 -16.83 30.84
C GLY A 802 37.50 -15.91 31.60
N ILE A 803 36.21 -15.91 31.26
CA ILE A 803 35.18 -15.20 32.02
C ILE A 803 34.74 -16.04 33.23
N GLU A 804 35.02 -15.54 34.44
CA GLU A 804 34.57 -16.13 35.70
C GLU A 804 33.24 -15.51 36.14
N LYS A 805 32.14 -16.27 36.05
CA LYS A 805 30.76 -15.80 36.33
C LYS A 805 30.62 -15.09 37.68
N ASP A 806 31.26 -15.62 38.72
CA ASP A 806 31.17 -15.08 40.08
C ASP A 806 31.84 -13.72 40.25
N GLU A 807 32.65 -13.27 39.29
CA GLU A 807 33.40 -12.00 39.35
C GLU A 807 32.71 -10.86 38.59
N LEU A 808 31.75 -11.17 37.70
CA LEU A 808 31.13 -10.22 36.75
C LEU A 808 30.46 -9.00 37.42
N PHE A 809 29.85 -9.19 38.59
CA PHE A 809 28.98 -8.17 39.23
C PHE A 809 29.52 -7.66 40.57
N THR A 810 30.84 -7.64 40.73
CA THR A 810 31.47 -7.36 42.03
C THR A 810 31.71 -5.87 42.31
N ASP A 811 31.70 -5.01 41.29
CA ASP A 811 31.92 -3.56 41.45
C ASP A 811 30.61 -2.78 41.71
N ALA A 812 30.29 -2.59 42.98
CA ALA A 812 29.08 -1.87 43.40
C ALA A 812 29.04 -0.39 42.94
N SER A 813 30.16 0.21 42.53
CA SER A 813 30.19 1.62 42.07
C SER A 813 29.48 1.83 40.73
N ALA A 814 29.27 0.76 39.95
CA ALA A 814 28.50 0.81 38.70
C ALA A 814 27.05 1.27 38.92
N TRP A 815 26.42 0.92 40.06
CA TRP A 815 25.09 1.39 40.41
C TRP A 815 25.05 2.87 40.81
N GLU A 816 26.14 3.38 41.39
CA GLU A 816 26.23 4.79 41.82
C GLU A 816 26.49 5.73 40.63
N ALA A 817 26.98 5.21 39.49
CA ALA A 817 27.28 5.96 38.28
C ALA A 817 26.05 6.24 37.37
N LEU A 818 24.87 5.73 37.72
CA LEU A 818 23.61 5.89 36.95
C LEU A 818 22.93 7.25 37.13
N ASP A 819 23.49 8.16 37.94
CA ASP A 819 22.88 9.46 38.24
C ASP A 819 23.07 10.46 37.07
N ASP A 820 22.02 10.64 36.27
CA ASP A 820 21.93 11.60 35.16
C ASP A 820 21.18 12.90 35.56
N SER A 821 21.22 13.28 36.84
CA SER A 821 20.53 14.49 37.31
C SER A 821 21.29 15.77 36.95
N GLY A 822 20.69 16.59 36.06
CA GLY A 822 20.92 18.04 36.08
C GLY A 822 21.41 18.71 34.80
N GLU A 823 20.95 18.30 33.62
CA GLU A 823 21.10 19.14 32.43
C GLU A 823 20.22 20.40 32.53
N PRO A 824 20.74 21.59 32.17
CA PRO A 824 20.01 22.85 32.33
C PRO A 824 18.80 22.94 31.39
N VAL A 825 17.67 23.40 31.95
CA VAL A 825 16.45 23.71 31.20
C VAL A 825 16.67 24.96 30.34
N THR A 826 16.73 24.80 29.01
CA THR A 826 17.02 25.87 28.03
C THR A 826 16.26 25.65 26.72
N ALA A 827 16.03 26.73 25.96
CA ALA A 827 15.37 26.64 24.65
C ALA A 827 16.24 25.91 23.62
N GLU A 828 17.57 26.06 23.67
CA GLU A 828 18.50 25.34 22.80
C GLU A 828 18.42 23.82 23.02
N ARG A 829 18.35 23.37 24.28
CA ARG A 829 18.13 21.96 24.63
C ARG A 829 16.75 21.50 24.14
N GLY A 830 15.73 22.32 24.34
CA GLY A 830 14.37 22.06 23.86
C GLY A 830 14.28 21.82 22.36
N LYS A 831 15.03 22.61 21.56
CA LYS A 831 15.11 22.42 20.12
C LYS A 831 15.66 21.03 19.77
N VAL A 832 16.80 20.66 20.35
CA VAL A 832 17.43 19.35 20.09
C VAL A 832 16.49 18.20 20.46
N LEU A 833 15.80 18.30 21.60
CA LEU A 833 14.84 17.30 22.05
C LEU A 833 13.62 17.22 21.11
N PHE A 834 13.09 18.36 20.67
CA PHE A 834 11.98 18.39 19.71
C PHE A 834 12.33 17.69 18.39
N GLU A 835 13.56 17.85 17.92
CA GLU A 835 14.08 17.16 16.73
C GLU A 835 14.25 15.66 16.99
N ARG A 836 14.95 15.29 18.07
CA ARG A 836 15.28 13.90 18.42
C ARG A 836 14.06 13.04 18.76
N SER A 837 13.04 13.64 19.36
CA SER A 837 11.79 12.98 19.71
C SER A 837 10.84 12.81 18.52
N GLY A 838 11.25 13.23 17.32
CA GLY A 838 10.48 13.04 16.08
C GLY A 838 9.33 14.02 15.89
N CYS A 839 9.18 15.05 16.75
CA CYS A 839 8.06 15.99 16.71
C CYS A 839 7.96 16.73 15.36
N MET A 840 9.10 16.97 14.69
CA MET A 840 9.14 17.65 13.38
C MET A 840 8.47 16.88 12.23
N GLY A 841 8.29 15.56 12.36
CA GLY A 841 7.58 14.80 11.32
C GLY A 841 6.08 15.06 11.26
N CYS A 842 5.51 15.59 12.35
CA CYS A 842 4.10 15.92 12.46
C CYS A 842 3.85 17.43 12.63
N HIS A 843 4.81 18.19 13.15
CA HIS A 843 4.65 19.60 13.48
C HIS A 843 5.66 20.49 12.76
N THR A 844 5.18 21.62 12.24
CA THR A 844 6.03 22.67 11.67
C THR A 844 6.40 23.74 12.69
N VAL A 845 7.50 24.44 12.45
CA VAL A 845 8.00 25.54 13.29
C VAL A 845 8.10 26.87 12.54
N ASP A 846 7.75 26.90 11.26
CA ASP A 846 7.89 28.07 10.38
C ASP A 846 6.58 28.84 10.15
N GLY A 847 5.45 28.26 10.59
CA GLY A 847 4.10 28.80 10.43
C GLY A 847 3.33 28.23 9.25
N SER A 848 3.95 27.38 8.44
CA SER A 848 3.25 26.65 7.38
C SER A 848 2.30 25.60 7.97
N THR A 849 1.24 25.24 7.27
CA THR A 849 0.39 24.10 7.63
C THR A 849 1.09 22.74 7.43
N GLY A 850 2.28 22.76 6.80
CA GLY A 850 3.19 21.63 6.54
C GLY A 850 2.56 20.27 6.36
N THR A 851 3.11 19.29 7.08
CA THR A 851 2.78 17.86 6.99
C THR A 851 1.32 17.52 7.30
N GLY A 852 0.48 18.50 7.68
CA GLY A 852 -0.95 18.40 7.94
C GLY A 852 -1.40 17.25 8.87
N VAL A 853 -0.47 16.66 9.62
CA VAL A 853 -0.72 15.66 10.67
C VAL A 853 -0.89 16.36 12.01
N GLY A 854 -0.07 17.39 12.29
CA GLY A 854 -0.15 18.20 13.49
C GLY A 854 -0.07 19.70 13.19
N PRO A 855 -0.53 20.56 14.12
CA PRO A 855 -0.49 22.00 13.94
C PRO A 855 0.93 22.58 14.01
N THR A 856 1.12 23.76 13.40
CA THR A 856 2.34 24.57 13.58
C THR A 856 2.53 24.99 15.04
N MET A 857 3.76 24.88 15.52
CA MET A 857 4.21 25.37 16.83
C MET A 857 4.46 26.87 16.84
N LYS A 858 4.69 27.48 15.66
CA LYS A 858 4.88 28.92 15.55
C LYS A 858 3.62 29.71 15.85
N GLY A 859 3.75 30.71 16.72
CA GLY A 859 2.64 31.54 17.18
C GLY A 859 1.67 30.77 18.07
N LEU A 860 2.06 29.67 18.73
CA LEU A 860 1.14 28.81 19.48
C LEU A 860 0.69 29.46 20.79
N ILE A 861 1.60 30.09 21.55
CA ILE A 861 1.31 30.52 22.91
C ILE A 861 0.25 31.63 22.92
N GLY A 862 -0.77 31.46 23.75
CA GLY A 862 -1.87 32.41 23.90
C GLY A 862 -2.94 32.35 22.81
N LYS A 863 -2.85 31.44 21.83
CA LYS A 863 -3.94 31.19 20.88
C LYS A 863 -5.06 30.38 21.53
N GLU A 864 -6.29 30.70 21.16
CA GLU A 864 -7.46 29.88 21.48
C GLU A 864 -7.45 28.60 20.62
N ARG A 865 -7.78 27.47 21.24
CA ARG A 865 -7.80 26.13 20.64
C ARG A 865 -9.19 25.54 20.85
N GLU A 866 -9.88 25.26 19.76
CA GLU A 866 -11.17 24.57 19.75
C GLU A 866 -10.93 23.07 19.53
N PHE A 867 -11.65 22.23 20.26
CA PHE A 867 -11.53 20.78 20.21
C PHE A 867 -12.74 20.16 19.52
N GLN A 868 -12.58 18.91 19.05
CA GLN A 868 -13.64 18.17 18.35
C GLN A 868 -14.92 17.97 19.17
N ASP A 869 -14.83 18.02 20.51
CA ASP A 869 -15.99 17.93 21.41
C ASP A 869 -16.74 19.27 21.57
N GLY A 870 -16.31 20.31 20.86
CA GLY A 870 -16.86 21.67 20.90
C GLY A 870 -16.41 22.51 22.09
N THR A 871 -15.50 22.01 22.94
CA THR A 871 -14.89 22.79 24.01
C THR A 871 -13.68 23.59 23.50
N SER A 872 -13.20 24.56 24.27
CA SER A 872 -12.00 25.33 23.92
C SER A 872 -11.15 25.70 25.13
N THR A 873 -9.86 25.93 24.89
CA THR A 873 -8.91 26.45 25.88
C THR A 873 -7.90 27.41 25.24
N VAL A 874 -7.13 28.12 26.06
CA VAL A 874 -5.99 28.92 25.59
C VAL A 874 -4.73 28.06 25.66
N ALA A 875 -3.92 28.06 24.60
CA ALA A 875 -2.66 27.35 24.55
C ALA A 875 -1.60 28.03 25.44
N ASP A 876 -1.57 27.65 26.71
CA ASP A 876 -0.53 28.03 27.68
C ASP A 876 0.47 26.89 27.94
N VAL A 877 1.38 27.08 28.89
CA VAL A 877 2.40 26.08 29.26
C VAL A 877 1.77 24.77 29.74
N GLU A 878 0.69 24.85 30.52
CA GLU A 878 0.02 23.67 31.05
C GLU A 878 -0.65 22.90 29.92
N TYR A 879 -1.33 23.60 29.00
CA TYR A 879 -1.91 22.99 27.81
C TYR A 879 -0.87 22.21 26.98
N ILE A 880 0.29 22.80 26.71
CA ILE A 880 1.35 22.13 25.94
C ILE A 880 1.85 20.89 26.69
N ARG A 881 2.09 21.02 28.00
CA ARG A 881 2.55 19.91 28.84
C ARG A 881 1.54 18.76 28.89
N GLN A 882 0.26 19.07 29.07
CA GLN A 882 -0.82 18.09 29.02
C GLN A 882 -0.95 17.45 27.64
N THR A 883 -0.77 18.21 26.55
CA THR A 883 -0.82 17.66 25.18
C THR A 883 0.35 16.71 24.91
N ILE A 884 1.55 16.98 25.45
CA ILE A 884 2.71 16.09 25.30
C ILE A 884 2.51 14.77 26.07
N LEU A 885 1.92 14.83 27.27
CA LEU A 885 1.75 13.66 28.15
C LEU A 885 0.47 12.87 27.84
N HIS A 886 -0.62 13.56 27.51
CA HIS A 886 -1.98 13.03 27.34
C HIS A 886 -2.66 13.60 26.08
N PRO A 887 -2.04 13.44 24.89
CA PRO A 887 -2.53 14.07 23.65
C PRO A 887 -3.97 13.65 23.27
N ASN A 888 -4.36 12.43 23.63
CA ASN A 888 -5.63 11.84 23.24
C ASN A 888 -6.81 12.27 24.14
N GLU A 889 -6.59 13.12 25.15
CA GLU A 889 -7.67 13.67 25.99
C GLU A 889 -8.39 14.86 25.32
N GLN A 890 -7.69 15.63 24.48
CA GLN A 890 -8.24 16.81 23.81
C GLN A 890 -7.72 16.94 22.37
N ILE A 891 -8.51 16.45 21.42
CA ILE A 891 -8.15 16.47 20.00
C ILE A 891 -8.56 17.81 19.38
N LEU A 892 -7.61 18.50 18.76
CA LEU A 892 -7.81 19.79 18.11
C LEU A 892 -8.77 19.67 16.91
N GLU A 893 -9.69 20.63 16.77
CA GLU A 893 -10.60 20.69 15.62
C GLU A 893 -9.81 20.70 14.29
N GLY A 894 -10.21 19.84 13.35
CA GLY A 894 -9.57 19.68 12.04
C GLY A 894 -8.34 18.76 11.99
N TYR A 895 -7.96 18.11 13.10
CA TYR A 895 -6.88 17.13 13.16
C TYR A 895 -7.38 15.75 13.62
N ASP A 896 -6.75 14.67 13.16
CA ASP A 896 -7.06 13.31 13.58
C ASP A 896 -6.39 12.96 14.92
N GLU A 897 -6.92 11.96 15.63
CA GLU A 897 -6.18 11.33 16.74
C GLU A 897 -4.96 10.59 16.17
N GLY A 898 -3.75 11.01 16.56
CA GLY A 898 -2.53 10.46 15.95
C GLY A 898 -1.22 10.86 16.62
N MET A 899 -1.27 11.49 17.80
CA MET A 899 -0.07 11.85 18.55
C MET A 899 0.14 10.84 19.70
N PRO A 900 1.30 10.17 19.77
CA PRO A 900 1.60 9.27 20.87
C PRO A 900 1.90 10.04 22.16
N SER A 901 1.73 9.37 23.30
CA SER A 901 2.09 9.91 24.60
C SER A 901 3.61 9.90 24.80
N PHE A 902 4.17 11.00 25.31
CA PHE A 902 5.56 11.08 25.75
C PHE A 902 5.73 10.81 27.26
N LEU A 903 4.69 10.29 27.92
CA LEU A 903 4.73 9.93 29.34
C LEU A 903 5.79 8.85 29.59
N GLY A 904 6.70 9.11 30.53
CA GLY A 904 7.81 8.21 30.82
C GLY A 904 8.91 8.16 29.75
N ILE A 905 8.73 8.86 28.62
CA ILE A 905 9.73 9.03 27.57
C ILE A 905 10.58 10.27 27.84
N LEU A 906 9.93 11.38 28.17
CA LEU A 906 10.57 12.65 28.49
C LEU A 906 10.48 12.93 30.00
N SER A 907 11.58 13.36 30.59
CA SER A 907 11.62 13.87 31.95
C SER A 907 10.98 15.26 32.05
N ASP A 908 10.66 15.69 33.29
CA ASP A 908 10.06 17.01 33.53
C ASP A 908 10.92 18.17 32.99
N ASP A 909 12.25 18.10 33.19
CA ASP A 909 13.21 19.11 32.73
C ASP A 909 13.34 19.14 31.20
N GLU A 910 13.21 17.99 30.53
CA GLU A 910 13.20 17.90 29.07
C GLU A 910 11.93 18.50 28.48
N ILE A 911 10.77 18.21 29.05
CA ILE A 911 9.49 18.81 28.66
C ILE A 911 9.55 20.33 28.83
N ASP A 912 10.05 20.81 29.98
CA ASP A 912 10.19 22.25 30.24
C ASP A 912 11.14 22.91 29.23
N SER A 913 12.19 22.20 28.80
CA SER A 913 13.08 22.68 27.74
C SER A 913 12.36 22.81 26.40
N ILE A 914 11.58 21.80 25.99
CA ILE A 914 10.76 21.83 24.77
C ILE A 914 9.75 22.98 24.80
N VAL A 915 9.10 23.20 25.94
CA VAL A 915 8.16 24.32 26.13
C VAL A 915 8.88 25.66 25.93
N LEU A 916 10.08 25.84 26.48
CA LEU A 916 10.88 27.07 26.26
C LEU A 916 11.24 27.25 24.78
N TYR A 917 11.55 26.17 24.07
CA TYR A 917 11.78 26.24 22.63
C TYR A 917 10.54 26.70 21.88
N ILE A 918 9.37 26.10 22.14
CA ILE A 918 8.10 26.50 21.51
C ILE A 918 7.80 27.98 21.79
N GLN A 919 8.00 28.44 23.03
CA GLN A 919 7.84 29.86 23.38
C GLN A 919 8.77 30.78 22.58
N SER A 920 10.00 30.35 22.30
CA SER A 920 10.96 31.14 21.52
C SER A 920 10.57 31.29 20.04
N LEU A 921 9.65 30.47 19.52
CA LEU A 921 9.15 30.57 18.14
C LEU A 921 8.16 31.73 17.95
N ASP A 922 7.69 32.34 19.04
CA ASP A 922 6.74 33.45 19.04
C ASP A 922 7.42 34.83 19.06
N GLU A 923 8.74 34.86 19.21
CA GLU A 923 9.62 36.04 19.14
C GLU A 923 10.14 36.31 17.73
#